data_AF-A0A9N9UK02-F1
#
_entry.id   AF-A0A9N9UK02-F1
#
_cell.length_a   1.000
_cell.length_b   1.000
_cell.length_c   1.000
_cell.angle_alpha   90.00
_cell.angle_beta   90.00
_cell.angle_gamma   90.00
#
_symmetry.space_group_name_H-M   'P 1'
#
loop_
_entity.id
_entity.type
_entity.pdbx_description
1 polymer ?
#
loop_
_entity_poly.entity_id
_entity_poly.type
_entity_poly.pdbx_seq_one_letter_code
_entity_poly.pdbx_strand_id
1 'polypeptide(L)'
;MADNIVAIPTAAALAHGEHVDYMCASAGDSLLDLKANEVVPPYCNAVFNTEAVLDNPLVPLNKSQYPRRAMGGRALLHPSAGGSVANVLRNSAGRLPERMLESVLAVDKRDQLYVNMEAIPSLACRLDGFQDQLVTLISGTAHVRPTLPDGTTMPEAVTAGEAAGFTADTLGMVCIHCDPLPYGDGIDPEAVFIPVTHGQVKFNKFNVIDKFGRGVEVVARDSLMPTISSVYQPSYHMVNGKETPNVVVSTGDKCEYFQIPPSINQPARLFNAYLKPGDIGQSTWRPCSEWEDPVCGYIMYNSVDLSLQVFTSAGHFRAEILTSEGDAAAKVAQLNQPPISQDSFAPPLTDNADQWKINILDDFIQNLKTKRYALRIIEILGDASSCMAPPAESYSSVMNAAFGRPFALAIARWSIELNHEEPKPQTSLQNLAGKSYSKLSDYDLPLHLGLKEYSDDGLAAYIPLREDAPRQPDFGKIFTFWPSGVAETDLNEDFACNPIHPSNLPTLKARHVDLFENGRVLEVDDMIKGRQEQILPFCLLVYVFHPVKAQTGVLPPSSLALPDWAVQQALRKIRLCYRAGPFLFREDPLESLKAAGAENPPAPPTAGARVHVPVVPYGKWSWLQPYIIDGNTKYWSQDVDKAEAKGDVPEVRNYPFTMADGIMMSTESLLHEA
;
A
#
# COMPACT_ATOMS: atom_id res chain seq x y z
N MET A 1 9.72 -34.53 28.25
CA MET A 1 8.27 -34.43 28.00
C MET A 1 7.84 -33.15 28.67
N ALA A 2 7.82 -32.08 27.89
CA ALA A 2 7.61 -30.72 28.36
C ALA A 2 6.14 -30.36 28.13
N ASP A 3 5.51 -29.78 29.15
CA ASP A 3 4.19 -29.17 29.01
C ASP A 3 4.29 -28.02 28.01
N ASN A 4 3.79 -28.23 26.79
CA ASN A 4 3.89 -27.26 25.73
C ASN A 4 2.67 -26.33 25.75
N ILE A 5 2.91 -25.04 25.96
CA ILE A 5 1.93 -23.98 25.74
C ILE A 5 2.11 -23.48 24.29
N VAL A 6 1.02 -23.53 23.52
CA VAL A 6 0.94 -23.17 22.10
C VAL A 6 0.06 -21.93 21.96
N ALA A 7 0.58 -20.84 21.41
CA ALA A 7 -0.25 -19.73 20.94
C ALA A 7 -0.74 -20.04 19.52
N ILE A 8 -2.05 -20.05 19.27
CA ILE A 8 -2.64 -20.47 17.98
C ILE A 8 -3.33 -19.28 17.31
N PRO A 9 -2.81 -18.71 16.21
CA PRO A 9 -3.43 -17.55 15.56
C PRO A 9 -4.14 -17.84 14.22
N THR A 10 -3.95 -18.99 13.59
CA THR A 10 -4.03 -19.01 12.10
C THR A 10 -5.40 -19.31 11.47
N ALA A 11 -6.51 -19.46 12.20
CA ALA A 11 -7.83 -19.45 11.51
C ALA A 11 -9.00 -18.74 12.20
N ALA A 12 -8.80 -18.11 13.36
CA ALA A 12 -9.79 -17.19 13.90
C ALA A 12 -9.86 -15.88 13.07
N ALA A 13 -8.73 -15.46 12.47
CA ALA A 13 -8.64 -14.26 11.64
C ALA A 13 -9.57 -14.28 10.41
N LEU A 14 -9.92 -15.47 9.89
CA LEU A 14 -10.78 -15.63 8.71
C LEU A 14 -12.28 -15.68 9.04
N ALA A 15 -12.66 -15.80 10.31
CA ALA A 15 -14.06 -15.87 10.73
C ALA A 15 -14.56 -14.58 11.38
N HIS A 16 -13.68 -13.76 11.97
CA HIS A 16 -14.11 -12.65 12.83
C HIS A 16 -13.48 -11.28 12.56
N GLY A 17 -12.55 -11.13 11.62
CA GLY A 17 -12.04 -9.81 11.23
C GLY A 17 -11.31 -9.02 12.33
N GLU A 18 -11.05 -9.63 13.50
CA GLU A 18 -10.38 -9.01 14.64
C GLU A 18 -9.07 -9.74 14.98
N HIS A 19 -8.07 -8.98 15.42
CA HIS A 19 -6.83 -9.47 16.02
C HIS A 19 -7.13 -10.10 17.39
N VAL A 20 -7.47 -11.38 17.42
CA VAL A 20 -7.78 -12.09 18.68
C VAL A 20 -6.63 -13.02 19.08
N ASP A 21 -6.03 -12.76 20.24
CA ASP A 21 -4.93 -13.53 20.81
C ASP A 21 -5.45 -14.73 21.62
N TYR A 22 -5.15 -15.95 21.16
CA TYR A 22 -5.47 -17.19 21.87
C TYR A 22 -4.19 -17.85 22.43
N MET A 23 -4.22 -18.15 23.73
CA MET A 23 -3.21 -18.98 24.39
C MET A 23 -3.81 -20.36 24.65
N CYS A 24 -3.14 -21.43 24.21
CA CYS A 24 -3.53 -22.81 24.44
C CYS A 24 -2.46 -23.54 25.27
N ALA A 25 -2.86 -24.32 26.27
CA ALA A 25 -1.95 -25.18 27.02
C ALA A 25 -2.30 -26.65 26.80
N SER A 26 -1.30 -27.46 26.44
CA SER A 26 -1.38 -28.92 26.45
C SER A 26 -1.01 -29.41 27.84
N ALA A 27 -1.93 -30.11 28.52
CA ALA A 27 -1.61 -30.76 29.79
C ALA A 27 -0.96 -32.13 29.51
N GLY A 28 0.33 -32.29 29.87
CA GLY A 28 0.88 -33.62 30.12
C GLY A 28 0.30 -34.20 31.42
N ASP A 29 0.38 -35.52 31.58
CA ASP A 29 -0.22 -36.30 32.67
C ASP A 29 0.14 -35.78 34.09
N SER A 30 -0.60 -34.78 34.59
CA SER A 30 -0.75 -34.51 36.04
C SER A 30 -1.84 -33.48 36.39
N LEU A 31 -2.86 -33.28 35.55
CA LEU A 31 -4.13 -32.69 36.02
C LEU A 31 -5.13 -33.83 36.23
N LEU A 32 -4.94 -34.55 37.34
CA LEU A 32 -5.84 -35.53 37.98
C LEU A 32 -6.88 -36.23 37.09
N ASP A 33 -6.82 -37.55 36.98
CA ASP A 33 -7.82 -38.49 36.41
C ASP A 33 -9.28 -37.97 36.42
N LEU A 34 -9.64 -37.15 35.43
CA LEU A 34 -11.03 -36.74 35.19
C LEU A 34 -11.57 -37.64 34.10
N LYS A 35 -12.39 -38.62 34.49
CA LYS A 35 -13.03 -39.56 33.58
C LYS A 35 -13.95 -38.80 32.62
N ALA A 36 -13.94 -39.21 31.35
CA ALA A 36 -14.57 -38.55 30.20
C ALA A 36 -16.09 -38.27 30.29
N ASN A 37 -16.79 -38.69 31.36
CA ASN A 37 -18.24 -38.54 31.52
C ASN A 37 -18.67 -37.78 32.80
N GLU A 38 -17.75 -37.16 33.56
CA GLU A 38 -18.09 -36.36 34.76
C GLU A 38 -17.94 -34.85 34.58
N VAL A 39 -17.59 -34.35 33.39
CA VAL A 39 -17.39 -32.92 33.15
C VAL A 39 -18.71 -32.23 32.79
N VAL A 40 -19.48 -31.85 33.81
CA VAL A 40 -20.40 -30.70 33.71
C VAL A 40 -19.52 -29.44 33.76
N PRO A 41 -19.63 -28.48 32.81
CA PRO A 41 -18.60 -27.47 32.59
C PRO A 41 -18.32 -26.65 33.86
N PRO A 42 -17.11 -26.72 34.44
CA PRO A 42 -16.71 -25.84 35.51
C PRO A 42 -15.76 -24.77 34.97
N TYR A 43 -16.19 -23.51 35.04
CA TYR A 43 -15.32 -22.36 34.74
C TYR A 43 -14.07 -22.41 35.64
N CYS A 44 -12.87 -22.38 35.03
CA CYS A 44 -11.60 -22.24 35.73
C CYS A 44 -10.98 -20.88 35.37
N ASN A 45 -10.27 -20.25 36.32
CA ASN A 45 -9.65 -18.94 36.13
C ASN A 45 -8.13 -19.10 35.98
N ALA A 46 -7.55 -18.55 34.92
CA ALA A 46 -6.12 -18.31 34.84
C ALA A 46 -5.79 -16.93 35.44
N VAL A 47 -4.72 -16.84 36.23
CA VAL A 47 -4.14 -15.59 36.72
C VAL A 47 -2.72 -15.51 36.21
N PHE A 48 -2.39 -14.44 35.49
CA PHE A 48 -1.07 -14.26 34.91
C PHE A 48 -0.46 -12.93 35.34
N ASN A 49 0.86 -12.92 35.49
CA ASN A 49 1.67 -11.71 35.61
C ASN A 49 2.76 -11.75 34.54
N THR A 50 2.74 -10.73 33.69
CA THR A 50 3.64 -10.55 32.56
C THR A 50 4.52 -9.35 32.77
N GLU A 51 5.78 -9.44 32.36
CA GLU A 51 6.64 -8.27 32.23
C GLU A 51 6.73 -7.91 30.75
N ALA A 52 6.23 -6.72 30.42
CA ALA A 52 6.43 -6.11 29.12
C ALA A 52 7.62 -5.16 29.21
N VAL A 53 8.55 -5.32 28.27
CA VAL A 53 9.57 -4.33 27.96
C VAL A 53 9.14 -3.61 26.70
N LEU A 54 8.81 -2.34 26.87
CA LEU A 54 8.41 -1.48 25.77
C LEU A 54 9.69 -0.79 25.28
N ASP A 55 10.27 -1.34 24.21
CA ASP A 55 11.42 -0.75 23.52
C ASP A 55 10.89 0.24 22.48
N ASN A 56 11.32 1.50 22.44
CA ASN A 56 10.84 2.45 21.41
C ASN A 56 11.80 2.48 20.21
N PRO A 57 11.53 1.76 19.09
CA PRO A 57 12.39 1.82 17.92
C PRO A 57 12.30 3.18 17.19
N LEU A 58 11.30 4.01 17.51
CA LEU A 58 11.04 5.30 16.86
C LEU A 58 11.56 6.50 17.68
N VAL A 59 12.01 6.29 18.91
CA VAL A 59 12.70 7.29 19.74
C VAL A 59 13.92 6.63 20.37
N PRO A 60 15.16 7.04 20.02
CA PRO A 60 16.35 6.43 20.59
C PRO A 60 16.46 6.80 22.08
N LEU A 61 15.92 5.94 22.94
CA LEU A 61 16.18 5.97 24.38
C LEU A 61 17.54 5.28 24.64
N ASN A 62 18.34 5.86 25.53
CA ASN A 62 19.57 5.22 26.00
C ASN A 62 19.24 3.82 26.55
N LYS A 63 20.07 2.81 26.23
CA LYS A 63 19.89 1.38 26.60
C LYS A 63 19.61 1.11 28.09
N SER A 64 19.84 2.07 28.98
CA SER A 64 19.58 1.98 30.43
C SER A 64 18.19 2.48 30.86
N GLN A 65 17.30 2.86 29.95
CA GLN A 65 16.00 3.51 30.25
C GLN A 65 14.79 2.85 29.57
N TYR A 66 14.85 1.58 29.17
CA TYR A 66 13.64 0.91 28.67
C TYR A 66 12.61 0.78 29.80
N PRO A 67 11.41 1.37 29.68
CA PRO A 67 10.36 1.21 30.67
C PRO A 67 9.96 -0.27 30.70
N ARG A 68 10.22 -0.93 31.84
CA ARG A 68 9.73 -2.27 32.13
C ARG A 68 8.50 -2.17 32.97
N ARG A 69 7.48 -2.93 32.62
CA ARG A 69 6.20 -2.89 33.30
C ARG A 69 5.71 -4.29 33.62
N ALA A 70 5.43 -4.54 34.89
CA ALA A 70 4.67 -5.71 35.30
C ALA A 70 3.18 -5.43 35.10
N MET A 71 2.49 -6.35 34.45
CA MET A 71 1.07 -6.29 34.14
C MET A 71 0.42 -7.60 34.59
N GLY A 72 -0.81 -7.51 35.09
CA GLY A 72 -1.47 -8.64 35.72
C GLY A 72 -2.90 -8.79 35.24
N GLY A 73 -3.28 -9.99 34.84
CA GLY A 73 -4.61 -10.27 34.29
C GLY A 73 -5.23 -11.53 34.86
N ARG A 74 -6.55 -11.63 34.68
CA ARG A 74 -7.32 -12.85 34.93
C ARG A 74 -8.13 -13.17 33.69
N ALA A 75 -8.08 -14.42 33.25
CA ALA A 75 -8.83 -14.89 32.09
C ALA A 75 -9.56 -16.20 32.42
N LEU A 76 -10.75 -16.38 31.85
CA LEU A 76 -11.48 -17.63 31.95
C LEU A 76 -10.86 -18.66 30.99
N LEU A 77 -10.63 -19.87 31.49
CA LEU A 77 -10.16 -21.00 30.70
C LEU A 77 -11.36 -21.78 30.16
N HIS A 78 -11.33 -22.03 28.85
CA HIS A 78 -12.32 -22.80 28.14
C HIS A 78 -11.73 -24.16 27.72
N PRO A 79 -12.40 -25.27 28.05
CA PRO A 79 -12.06 -26.58 27.49
C PRO A 79 -12.65 -26.65 26.08
N SER A 80 -11.84 -26.57 25.02
CA SER A 80 -12.21 -26.90 23.62
C SER A 80 -11.23 -26.41 22.54
N ALA A 81 -9.94 -26.19 22.81
CA ALA A 81 -9.03 -25.75 21.74
C ALA A 81 -8.95 -26.77 20.59
N GLY A 82 -9.06 -28.07 20.90
CA GLY A 82 -9.09 -29.15 19.92
C GLY A 82 -10.17 -29.01 18.83
N GLY A 83 -11.39 -28.55 19.20
CA GLY A 83 -12.46 -28.29 18.24
C GLY A 83 -12.17 -27.11 17.31
N SER A 84 -11.60 -26.03 17.85
CA SER A 84 -11.16 -24.88 17.07
C SER A 84 -10.04 -25.26 16.10
N VAL A 85 -9.05 -26.04 16.55
CA VAL A 85 -7.94 -26.54 15.72
C VAL A 85 -8.45 -27.50 14.64
N ALA A 86 -9.38 -28.41 14.96
CA ALA A 86 -10.01 -29.28 13.99
C ALA A 86 -10.77 -28.47 12.91
N ASN A 87 -11.48 -27.42 13.30
CA ASN A 87 -12.17 -26.53 12.36
C ASN A 87 -11.22 -25.71 11.48
N VAL A 88 -10.12 -25.21 12.03
CA VAL A 88 -9.02 -24.58 11.26
C VAL A 88 -8.51 -25.56 10.20
N LEU A 89 -8.19 -26.79 10.60
CA LEU A 89 -7.67 -27.83 9.70
C LEU A 89 -8.69 -28.23 8.63
N ARG A 90 -9.98 -28.35 8.98
CA ARG A 90 -11.08 -28.57 8.03
C ARG A 90 -11.17 -27.44 7.01
N ASN A 91 -11.14 -26.19 7.45
CA ASN A 91 -11.24 -25.01 6.58
C ASN A 91 -10.04 -24.87 5.65
N SER A 92 -8.83 -25.10 6.15
CA SER A 92 -7.60 -25.08 5.35
C SER A 92 -7.59 -26.22 4.33
N ALA A 93 -8.00 -27.43 4.72
CA ALA A 93 -8.15 -28.54 3.80
C ALA A 93 -9.23 -28.26 2.74
N GLY A 94 -10.37 -27.69 3.12
CA GLY A 94 -11.46 -27.37 2.18
C GLY A 94 -11.11 -26.34 1.09
N ARG A 95 -10.00 -25.60 1.25
CA ARG A 95 -9.49 -24.66 0.24
C ARG A 95 -8.57 -25.30 -0.81
N LEU A 96 -8.15 -26.54 -0.58
CA LEU A 96 -7.28 -27.27 -1.49
C LEU A 96 -8.11 -28.17 -2.42
N PRO A 97 -7.71 -28.33 -3.70
CA PRO A 97 -8.38 -29.25 -4.61
C PRO A 97 -8.34 -30.69 -4.07
N GLU A 98 -9.48 -31.39 -4.11
CA GLU A 98 -9.65 -32.72 -3.51
C GLU A 98 -8.62 -33.75 -4.02
N ARG A 99 -8.32 -33.71 -5.32
CA ARG A 99 -7.26 -34.53 -5.95
C ARG A 99 -5.88 -34.38 -5.30
N MET A 100 -5.56 -33.18 -4.78
CA MET A 100 -4.26 -32.87 -4.18
C MET A 100 -4.23 -33.36 -2.74
N LEU A 101 -5.33 -33.19 -2.01
CA LEU A 101 -5.50 -33.72 -0.65
C LEU A 101 -5.41 -35.24 -0.64
N GLU A 102 -6.15 -35.93 -1.51
CA GLU A 102 -6.16 -37.39 -1.58
C GLU A 102 -4.78 -37.99 -1.89
N SER A 103 -3.95 -37.27 -2.64
CA SER A 103 -2.58 -37.69 -2.95
C SER A 103 -1.63 -37.67 -1.73
N VAL A 104 -1.95 -36.86 -0.71
CA VAL A 104 -1.14 -36.69 0.51
C VAL A 104 -1.76 -37.41 1.70
N LEU A 105 -3.08 -37.32 1.85
CA LEU A 105 -3.85 -37.87 2.96
C LEU A 105 -5.23 -38.34 2.47
N ALA A 106 -5.44 -39.65 2.49
CA ALA A 106 -6.72 -40.27 2.13
C ALA A 106 -7.86 -39.79 3.06
N VAL A 107 -9.10 -39.80 2.54
CA VAL A 107 -10.29 -39.24 3.20
C VAL A 107 -10.52 -39.83 4.60
N ASP A 108 -10.37 -41.14 4.74
CA ASP A 108 -10.50 -41.87 6.00
C ASP A 108 -9.48 -41.41 7.06
N LYS A 109 -8.22 -41.20 6.65
CA LYS A 109 -7.16 -40.70 7.52
C LYS A 109 -7.34 -39.22 7.88
N ARG A 110 -7.93 -38.45 6.97
CA ARG A 110 -8.26 -37.03 7.18
C ARG A 110 -9.38 -36.88 8.22
N ASP A 111 -10.43 -37.69 8.12
CA ASP A 111 -11.52 -37.68 9.09
C ASP A 111 -11.05 -38.17 10.46
N GLN A 112 -10.20 -39.20 10.48
CA GLN A 112 -9.57 -39.66 11.70
C GLN A 112 -8.64 -38.61 12.32
N LEU A 113 -7.91 -37.84 11.51
CA LEU A 113 -7.11 -36.71 11.98
C LEU A 113 -7.99 -35.65 12.66
N TYR A 114 -9.15 -35.29 12.08
CA TYR A 114 -10.05 -34.33 12.71
C TYR A 114 -10.59 -34.82 14.05
N VAL A 115 -11.01 -36.08 14.13
CA VAL A 115 -11.47 -36.69 15.39
C VAL A 115 -10.36 -36.72 16.43
N ASN A 116 -9.15 -37.08 16.03
CA ASN A 116 -7.98 -37.10 16.93
C ASN A 116 -7.63 -35.68 17.43
N MET A 117 -7.80 -34.65 16.59
CA MET A 117 -7.57 -33.26 16.98
C MET A 117 -8.64 -32.74 17.96
N GLU A 118 -9.90 -33.13 17.78
CA GLU A 118 -10.98 -32.82 18.73
C GLU A 118 -10.76 -33.48 20.09
N ALA A 119 -10.12 -34.65 20.11
CA ALA A 119 -9.81 -35.39 21.34
C ALA A 119 -8.62 -34.84 22.13
N ILE A 120 -7.89 -33.83 21.63
CA ILE A 120 -6.71 -33.28 22.33
C ILE A 120 -7.17 -32.53 23.60
N PRO A 121 -6.79 -33.00 24.81
CA PRO A 121 -7.09 -32.32 26.06
C PRO A 121 -6.33 -31.00 26.11
N SER A 122 -7.04 -29.92 25.85
CA SER A 122 -6.47 -28.59 25.68
C SER A 122 -7.33 -27.54 26.36
N LEU A 123 -6.67 -26.67 27.11
CA LEU A 123 -7.28 -25.48 27.69
C LEU A 123 -6.90 -24.29 26.83
N ALA A 124 -7.87 -23.42 26.54
CA ALA A 124 -7.62 -22.16 25.86
C ALA A 124 -8.17 -20.99 26.68
N CYS A 125 -7.43 -19.89 26.72
CA CYS A 125 -7.96 -18.61 27.14
C CYS A 125 -7.58 -17.53 26.15
N ARG A 126 -8.42 -16.50 26.09
CA ARG A 126 -8.07 -15.23 25.49
C ARG A 126 -7.31 -14.39 26.53
N LEU A 127 -6.26 -13.70 26.10
CA LEU A 127 -5.55 -12.74 26.95
C LEU A 127 -6.25 -11.36 26.87
N ASP A 128 -7.56 -11.35 27.06
CA ASP A 128 -8.36 -10.13 27.00
C ASP A 128 -7.89 -9.13 28.07
N GLY A 129 -7.80 -7.84 27.71
CA GLY A 129 -7.26 -6.82 28.59
C GLY A 129 -5.74 -6.71 28.56
N PHE A 130 -4.99 -7.66 27.98
CA PHE A 130 -3.52 -7.58 27.95
C PHE A 130 -3.03 -6.38 27.14
N GLN A 131 -3.55 -6.21 25.92
CA GLN A 131 -3.22 -5.06 25.08
C GLN A 131 -3.73 -3.75 25.70
N ASP A 132 -4.91 -3.78 26.34
CA ASP A 132 -5.46 -2.63 27.04
C ASP A 132 -4.54 -2.18 28.19
N GLN A 133 -4.01 -3.13 28.98
CA GLN A 133 -3.12 -2.79 30.10
C GLN A 133 -1.82 -2.13 29.65
N LEU A 134 -1.28 -2.52 28.48
CA LEU A 134 -0.10 -1.85 27.90
C LEU A 134 -0.32 -0.36 27.66
N VAL A 135 -1.57 0.02 27.43
CA VAL A 135 -1.98 1.38 27.06
C VAL A 135 -2.63 2.10 28.23
N THR A 136 -2.48 1.53 29.44
CA THR A 136 -3.11 2.02 30.66
C THR A 136 -4.63 2.12 30.53
N LEU A 137 -5.25 1.18 29.80
CA LEU A 137 -6.68 0.95 29.75
C LEU A 137 -7.01 -0.36 30.49
N ILE A 138 -8.17 -0.41 31.12
CA ILE A 138 -8.73 -1.63 31.67
C ILE A 138 -9.96 -2.01 30.84
N SER A 139 -9.86 -3.16 30.19
CA SER A 139 -10.96 -3.83 29.50
C SER A 139 -11.16 -5.23 30.07
N GLY A 140 -12.37 -5.76 29.94
CA GLY A 140 -12.68 -7.16 30.28
C GLY A 140 -13.29 -7.39 31.68
N THR A 141 -13.47 -8.67 32.01
CA THR A 141 -14.18 -9.20 33.20
C THR A 141 -13.56 -8.84 34.56
N ALA A 142 -12.45 -8.10 34.57
CA ALA A 142 -11.76 -7.65 35.77
C ALA A 142 -12.34 -6.33 36.32
N HIS A 143 -13.07 -5.55 35.51
CA HIS A 143 -13.81 -4.39 36.00
C HIS A 143 -15.19 -4.82 36.49
N VAL A 144 -15.59 -4.30 37.66
CA VAL A 144 -16.96 -4.46 38.15
C VAL A 144 -17.88 -3.73 37.17
N ARG A 145 -18.71 -4.47 36.45
CA ARG A 145 -19.70 -3.89 35.52
C ARG A 145 -20.87 -3.34 36.33
N PRO A 146 -21.48 -2.21 35.96
CA PRO A 146 -22.65 -1.70 36.66
C PRO A 146 -23.90 -2.57 36.40
N THR A 147 -23.83 -3.49 35.45
CA THR A 147 -24.90 -4.34 34.95
C THR A 147 -24.47 -5.81 34.92
N LEU A 148 -25.42 -6.70 35.17
CA LEU A 148 -25.29 -8.14 34.93
C LEU A 148 -25.34 -8.44 33.42
N PRO A 149 -24.92 -9.64 32.97
CA PRO A 149 -24.94 -10.01 31.55
C PRO A 149 -26.32 -9.95 30.88
N ASP A 150 -27.40 -10.01 31.67
CA ASP A 150 -28.79 -9.87 31.22
C ASP A 150 -29.26 -8.41 31.12
N GLY A 151 -28.36 -7.45 31.38
CA GLY A 151 -28.65 -6.00 31.37
C GLY A 151 -29.18 -5.46 32.68
N THR A 152 -29.36 -6.29 33.72
CA THR A 152 -29.88 -5.85 35.02
C THR A 152 -28.86 -4.99 35.75
N THR A 153 -29.21 -3.75 36.08
CA THR A 153 -28.35 -2.83 36.85
C THR A 153 -28.16 -3.32 38.29
N MET A 154 -26.93 -3.35 38.77
CA MET A 154 -26.61 -3.71 40.15
C MET A 154 -26.90 -2.54 41.10
N PRO A 155 -27.59 -2.76 42.23
CA PRO A 155 -27.91 -1.71 43.20
C PRO A 155 -26.68 -0.95 43.71
N GLU A 156 -25.58 -1.65 43.93
CA GLU A 156 -24.31 -1.09 44.41
C GLU A 156 -23.71 -0.10 43.40
N ALA A 157 -23.90 -0.35 42.10
CA ALA A 157 -23.45 0.54 41.04
C ALA A 157 -24.28 1.82 40.95
N VAL A 158 -25.60 1.73 41.18
CA VAL A 158 -26.49 2.90 41.27
C VAL A 158 -26.08 3.78 42.45
N THR A 159 -25.83 3.17 43.61
CA THR A 159 -25.38 3.91 44.81
C THR A 159 -24.02 4.58 44.59
N ALA A 160 -23.07 3.90 43.94
CA ALA A 160 -21.75 4.46 43.67
C ALA A 160 -21.79 5.59 42.60
N GLY A 161 -22.71 5.50 41.63
CA GLY A 161 -22.85 6.44 40.52
C GLY A 161 -23.73 7.65 40.79
N GLU A 162 -24.45 7.69 41.91
CA GLU A 162 -25.44 8.74 42.24
C GLU A 162 -24.83 10.15 42.23
N ALA A 163 -23.63 10.31 42.78
CA ALA A 163 -22.91 11.59 42.80
C ALA A 163 -22.49 12.09 41.41
N ALA A 164 -22.36 11.18 40.44
CA ALA A 164 -22.06 11.49 39.04
C ALA A 164 -23.33 11.61 38.17
N GLY A 165 -24.52 11.50 38.76
CA GLY A 165 -25.81 11.60 38.06
C GLY A 165 -26.24 10.31 37.35
N PHE A 166 -25.60 9.17 37.63
CA PHE A 166 -26.04 7.89 37.09
C PHE A 166 -27.27 7.36 37.83
N THR A 167 -28.28 6.92 37.09
CA THR A 167 -29.51 6.30 37.59
C THR A 167 -29.58 4.84 37.14
N ALA A 168 -30.51 4.06 37.71
CA ALA A 168 -30.72 2.68 37.26
C ALA A 168 -31.03 2.60 35.76
N ASP A 169 -31.78 3.57 35.23
CA ASP A 169 -32.14 3.65 33.81
C ASP A 169 -30.93 4.00 32.93
N THR A 170 -30.09 4.96 33.35
CA THR A 170 -28.91 5.34 32.56
C THR A 170 -27.84 4.26 32.56
N LEU A 171 -27.65 3.56 33.68
CA LEU A 171 -26.78 2.39 33.75
C LEU A 171 -27.36 1.20 32.97
N GLY A 172 -28.70 1.05 32.94
CA GLY A 172 -29.38 0.05 32.12
C GLY A 172 -29.11 0.25 30.62
N MET A 173 -28.98 1.49 30.15
CA MET A 173 -28.61 1.78 28.75
C MET A 173 -27.18 1.35 28.39
N VAL A 174 -26.27 1.27 29.37
CA VAL A 174 -24.89 0.80 29.15
C VAL A 174 -24.88 -0.70 28.78
N CYS A 175 -25.86 -1.48 29.26
CA CYS A 175 -26.00 -2.91 28.95
C CYS A 175 -24.66 -3.67 29.08
N ILE A 176 -24.14 -4.20 27.96
CA ILE A 176 -22.85 -4.89 27.87
C ILE A 176 -21.76 -4.04 27.18
N HIS A 177 -22.08 -2.80 26.82
CA HIS A 177 -21.25 -1.90 26.02
C HIS A 177 -20.50 -0.90 26.91
N CYS A 178 -19.52 -1.39 27.68
CA CYS A 178 -18.57 -0.53 28.38
C CYS A 178 -17.30 -0.38 27.55
N ASP A 179 -16.94 0.86 27.22
CA ASP A 179 -15.65 1.18 26.62
C ASP A 179 -14.50 0.94 27.62
N PRO A 180 -13.27 0.70 27.13
CA PRO A 180 -12.08 0.61 27.97
C PRO A 180 -11.93 1.85 28.86
N LEU A 181 -11.66 1.65 30.16
CA LEU A 181 -11.46 2.76 31.09
C LEU A 181 -9.98 3.03 31.30
N PRO A 182 -9.51 4.28 31.27
CA PRO A 182 -8.13 4.61 31.58
C PRO A 182 -7.79 4.32 33.04
N TYR A 183 -6.51 4.08 33.31
CA TYR A 183 -6.02 3.85 34.66
C TYR A 183 -6.24 5.10 35.50
N GLY A 184 -6.98 4.92 36.60
CA GLY A 184 -7.00 5.86 37.71
C GLY A 184 -5.87 5.58 38.70
N ASP A 185 -5.69 6.50 39.65
CA ASP A 185 -4.64 6.41 40.69
C ASP A 185 -4.67 5.13 41.54
N GLY A 186 -5.82 4.43 41.57
CA GLY A 186 -6.02 3.21 42.35
C GLY A 186 -5.47 1.93 41.72
N ILE A 187 -5.04 1.94 40.45
CA ILE A 187 -4.56 0.74 39.76
C ILE A 187 -3.04 0.68 39.75
N ASP A 188 -2.41 1.72 39.20
CA ASP A 188 -0.96 1.83 39.09
C ASP A 188 -0.61 3.33 38.96
N PRO A 189 -0.28 4.00 40.08
CA PRO A 189 0.01 5.43 40.07
C PRO A 189 1.31 5.80 39.33
N GLU A 190 2.16 4.81 39.04
CA GLU A 190 3.42 4.99 38.32
C GLU A 190 3.31 4.63 36.82
N ALA A 191 2.12 4.23 36.36
CA ALA A 191 1.85 3.77 35.00
C ALA A 191 2.19 4.82 33.92
N VAL A 192 3.24 4.62 33.13
CA VAL A 192 3.55 5.50 31.99
C VAL A 192 2.57 5.22 30.85
N PHE A 193 1.80 6.23 30.42
CA PHE A 193 0.95 6.13 29.24
C PHE A 193 1.80 6.05 27.97
N ILE A 194 1.48 5.08 27.10
CA ILE A 194 2.20 4.84 25.85
C ILE A 194 1.17 4.80 24.70
N PRO A 195 1.28 5.69 23.70
CA PRO A 195 0.27 5.85 22.65
C PRO A 195 0.39 4.83 21.50
N VAL A 196 1.52 4.14 21.37
CA VAL A 196 1.76 3.06 20.39
C VAL A 196 2.22 1.81 21.14
N THR A 197 1.50 0.69 21.01
CA THR A 197 1.88 -0.59 21.61
C THR A 197 2.89 -1.29 20.75
N HIS A 198 4.11 -1.50 21.25
CA HIS A 198 5.11 -2.36 20.63
C HIS A 198 6.12 -2.77 21.69
N GLY A 199 6.69 -3.97 21.57
CA GLY A 199 7.71 -4.41 22.52
C GLY A 199 7.78 -5.90 22.69
N GLN A 200 8.43 -6.33 23.76
CA GLN A 200 8.67 -7.73 24.07
C GLN A 200 8.09 -8.10 25.42
N VAL A 201 7.49 -9.27 25.49
CA VAL A 201 6.75 -9.72 26.65
C VAL A 201 7.26 -11.08 27.05
N LYS A 202 7.37 -11.30 28.36
CA LYS A 202 7.56 -12.62 28.94
C LYS A 202 6.58 -12.84 30.09
N PHE A 203 6.22 -14.09 30.32
CA PHE A 203 5.43 -14.48 31.49
C PHE A 203 6.37 -14.67 32.69
N ASN A 204 6.17 -13.87 33.74
CA ASN A 204 6.90 -14.03 34.99
C ASN A 204 6.15 -14.93 35.97
N LYS A 205 4.81 -14.98 35.86
CA LYS A 205 3.97 -15.86 36.68
C LYS A 205 2.74 -16.29 35.90
N PHE A 206 2.40 -17.57 35.97
CA PHE A 206 1.18 -18.12 35.37
C PHE A 206 0.59 -19.14 36.33
N ASN A 207 -0.63 -18.86 36.80
CA ASN A 207 -1.34 -19.69 37.77
C ASN A 207 -2.68 -20.11 37.18
N VAL A 208 -3.03 -21.39 37.33
CA VAL A 208 -4.36 -21.90 37.02
C VAL A 208 -5.09 -22.14 38.33
N ILE A 209 -6.23 -21.49 38.52
CA ILE A 209 -7.05 -21.57 39.73
C ILE A 209 -8.39 -22.21 39.37
N ASP A 210 -8.71 -23.31 40.03
CA ASP A 210 -10.00 -23.96 39.87
C ASP A 210 -11.13 -23.19 40.59
N LYS A 211 -12.38 -23.59 40.35
CA LYS A 211 -13.57 -22.98 40.98
C LYS A 211 -13.61 -23.08 42.51
N PHE A 212 -12.78 -23.95 43.10
CA PHE A 212 -12.69 -24.15 44.55
C PHE A 212 -11.52 -23.38 45.18
N GLY A 213 -10.81 -22.57 44.39
CA GLY A 213 -9.68 -21.77 44.85
C GLY A 213 -8.36 -22.54 44.95
N ARG A 214 -8.29 -23.78 44.43
CA ARG A 214 -7.04 -24.54 44.36
C ARG A 214 -6.25 -24.06 43.15
N GLY A 215 -4.99 -23.69 43.39
CA GLY A 215 -4.10 -23.15 42.36
C GLY A 215 -2.98 -24.11 42.00
N VAL A 216 -2.67 -24.22 40.71
CA VAL A 216 -1.40 -24.78 40.20
C VAL A 216 -0.57 -23.62 39.66
N GLU A 217 0.65 -23.48 40.15
CA GLU A 217 1.64 -22.54 39.62
C GLU A 217 2.37 -23.23 38.46
N VAL A 218 2.09 -22.76 37.25
CA VAL A 218 2.65 -23.32 36.00
C VAL A 218 4.03 -22.73 35.73
N VAL A 219 4.25 -21.47 36.12
CA VAL A 219 5.54 -20.77 36.00
C VAL A 219 5.98 -20.35 37.39
N ALA A 220 6.77 -21.21 38.06
CA ALA A 220 7.23 -20.99 39.44
C ALA A 220 8.73 -20.66 39.54
N ARG A 221 9.59 -21.18 38.64
CA ARG A 221 11.07 -21.09 38.73
C ARG A 221 11.81 -21.19 37.40
N ASP A 222 11.29 -21.95 36.44
CA ASP A 222 11.83 -22.03 35.08
C ASP A 222 11.03 -21.12 34.15
N SER A 223 11.72 -20.42 33.27
CA SER A 223 11.09 -19.51 32.33
C SER A 223 10.22 -20.25 31.33
N LEU A 224 9.01 -19.72 31.07
CA LEU A 224 8.13 -20.27 30.07
C LEU A 224 8.71 -20.04 28.67
N MET A 225 8.76 -21.11 27.89
CA MET A 225 9.14 -21.08 26.47
C MET A 225 7.89 -21.27 25.61
N PRO A 226 7.16 -20.18 25.29
CA PRO A 226 5.95 -20.32 24.51
C PRO A 226 6.29 -20.78 23.09
N THR A 227 5.51 -21.71 22.55
CA THR A 227 5.52 -21.94 21.11
C THR A 227 4.70 -20.84 20.47
N ILE A 228 5.39 -19.91 19.80
CA ILE A 228 4.81 -18.69 19.25
C ILE A 228 4.72 -18.76 17.73
N SER A 229 3.66 -18.17 17.20
CA SER A 229 3.53 -17.93 15.76
C SER A 229 4.63 -16.98 15.27
N SER A 230 4.97 -17.09 13.99
CA SER A 230 5.89 -16.18 13.31
C SER A 230 5.51 -14.70 13.46
N VAL A 231 4.22 -14.39 13.64
CA VAL A 231 3.72 -13.02 13.83
C VAL A 231 4.18 -12.41 15.16
N TYR A 232 4.25 -13.22 16.21
CA TYR A 232 4.66 -12.79 17.56
C TYR A 232 6.10 -13.22 17.88
N GLN A 233 6.81 -13.80 16.92
CA GLN A 233 8.17 -14.24 17.12
C GLN A 233 9.09 -13.01 17.11
N PRO A 234 10.01 -12.88 18.08
CA PRO A 234 11.01 -11.83 18.03
C PRO A 234 11.81 -11.91 16.72
N SER A 235 12.10 -10.74 16.15
CA SER A 235 13.02 -10.64 15.00
C SER A 235 14.36 -11.34 15.30
N TYR A 236 14.98 -11.95 14.30
CA TYR A 236 16.30 -12.58 14.44
C TYR A 236 17.37 -11.68 13.84
N HIS A 237 18.56 -11.71 14.43
CA HIS A 237 19.73 -11.07 13.87
C HIS A 237 20.92 -12.04 13.90
N MET A 238 21.84 -11.86 12.96
CA MET A 238 23.02 -12.69 12.84
C MET A 238 24.11 -12.17 13.76
N VAL A 239 24.49 -12.97 14.76
CA VAL A 239 25.64 -12.69 15.63
C VAL A 239 26.63 -13.84 15.47
N ASN A 240 27.83 -13.54 14.98
CA ASN A 240 28.88 -14.53 14.72
C ASN A 240 28.44 -15.70 13.81
N GLY A 241 27.57 -15.43 12.82
CA GLY A 241 27.08 -16.46 11.90
C GLY A 241 26.00 -17.37 12.47
N LYS A 242 25.53 -17.14 13.70
CA LYS A 242 24.38 -17.83 14.31
C LYS A 242 23.19 -16.89 14.37
N GLU A 243 22.01 -17.39 14.00
CA GLU A 243 20.75 -16.68 14.22
C GLU A 243 20.49 -16.60 15.73
N THR A 244 20.40 -15.37 16.23
CA THR A 244 20.06 -15.09 17.62
C THR A 244 18.80 -14.24 17.66
N PRO A 245 17.82 -14.58 18.52
CA PRO A 245 16.64 -13.76 18.67
C PRO A 245 17.06 -12.39 19.21
N ASN A 246 16.57 -11.33 18.57
CA ASN A 246 16.72 -9.97 19.04
C ASN A 246 15.83 -9.79 20.26
N VAL A 247 16.37 -10.02 21.46
CA VAL A 247 15.62 -9.91 22.72
C VAL A 247 16.32 -8.99 23.71
N VAL A 248 15.53 -8.32 24.55
CA VAL A 248 16.03 -7.36 25.56
C VAL A 248 17.04 -8.01 26.50
N VAL A 249 16.77 -9.25 26.91
CA VAL A 249 17.68 -10.05 27.73
C VAL A 249 17.86 -11.41 27.06
N SER A 250 19.05 -11.64 26.52
CA SER A 250 19.40 -12.94 25.96
C SER A 250 19.74 -13.93 27.08
N THR A 251 19.05 -15.06 27.11
CA THR A 251 19.34 -16.20 27.99
C THR A 251 20.01 -17.37 27.24
N GLY A 252 20.62 -17.08 26.07
CA GLY A 252 21.27 -18.07 25.20
C GLY A 252 20.36 -18.60 24.10
N ASP A 253 20.30 -19.93 23.92
CA ASP A 253 19.55 -20.59 22.83
C ASP A 253 18.04 -20.70 23.12
N LYS A 254 17.58 -20.15 24.24
CA LYS A 254 16.18 -20.21 24.68
C LYS A 254 15.55 -18.81 24.60
N CYS A 255 14.48 -18.66 23.82
CA CYS A 255 13.68 -17.44 23.76
C CYS A 255 12.41 -17.54 24.63
N GLU A 256 12.36 -16.74 25.69
CA GLU A 256 11.21 -16.63 26.60
C GLU A 256 10.24 -15.51 26.19
N TYR A 257 10.70 -14.69 25.25
CA TYR A 257 10.00 -13.49 24.81
C TYR A 257 9.15 -13.77 23.59
N PHE A 258 7.99 -13.12 23.55
CA PHE A 258 7.23 -12.89 22.33
C PHE A 258 7.16 -11.39 22.06
N GLN A 259 7.12 -11.01 20.79
CA GLN A 259 7.14 -9.63 20.34
C GLN A 259 5.73 -9.20 19.94
N ILE A 260 5.25 -8.11 20.51
CA ILE A 260 3.98 -7.48 20.11
C ILE A 260 4.26 -6.61 18.88
N PRO A 261 3.53 -6.81 17.77
CA PRO A 261 3.65 -5.94 16.61
C PRO A 261 3.20 -4.52 16.97
N PRO A 262 3.78 -3.49 16.34
CA PRO A 262 3.40 -2.12 16.61
C PRO A 262 1.94 -1.86 16.26
N SER A 263 1.18 -1.21 17.15
CA SER A 263 -0.20 -0.79 16.91
C SER A 263 -0.50 0.57 17.55
N ILE A 264 -1.36 1.39 16.90
CA ILE A 264 -1.85 2.64 17.48
C ILE A 264 -2.98 2.32 18.45
N ASN A 265 -2.92 2.87 19.65
CA ASN A 265 -3.79 2.48 20.76
C ASN A 265 -5.15 3.19 20.77
N GLN A 266 -5.61 3.62 19.60
CA GLN A 266 -6.91 4.23 19.39
C GLN A 266 -7.33 4.00 17.94
N PRO A 267 -8.64 4.06 17.62
CA PRO A 267 -9.11 3.93 16.25
C PRO A 267 -8.43 4.95 15.34
N ALA A 268 -7.65 4.44 14.39
CA ALA A 268 -6.89 5.22 13.44
C ALA A 268 -6.96 4.54 12.07
N ARG A 269 -6.83 5.33 11.01
CA ARG A 269 -6.79 4.81 9.64
C ARG A 269 -5.67 5.43 8.84
N LEU A 270 -5.09 4.63 7.95
CA LEU A 270 -4.24 5.12 6.88
C LEU A 270 -5.15 5.62 5.75
N PHE A 271 -5.30 6.94 5.67
CA PHE A 271 -6.07 7.58 4.62
C PHE A 271 -5.20 7.80 3.39
N ASN A 272 -5.75 7.52 2.20
CA ASN A 272 -5.11 7.83 0.92
C ASN A 272 -6.12 8.47 -0.04
N ALA A 273 -5.62 9.28 -0.98
CA ALA A 273 -6.42 9.86 -2.06
C ALA A 273 -5.53 10.44 -3.15
N TYR A 274 -6.05 10.49 -4.37
CA TYR A 274 -5.49 11.37 -5.40
C TYR A 274 -5.85 12.84 -5.13
N LEU A 275 -5.01 13.75 -5.59
CA LEU A 275 -5.09 15.18 -5.28
C LEU A 275 -5.23 16.04 -6.53
N LYS A 276 -5.83 17.22 -6.33
CA LYS A 276 -5.78 18.37 -7.23
C LYS A 276 -5.53 19.66 -6.44
N PRO A 277 -5.07 20.74 -7.09
CA PRO A 277 -4.88 22.02 -6.40
C PRO A 277 -6.18 22.48 -5.74
N GLY A 278 -6.09 22.94 -4.50
CA GLY A 278 -7.21 23.58 -3.81
C GLY A 278 -7.49 24.97 -4.36
N ASP A 279 -8.73 25.44 -4.17
CA ASP A 279 -9.17 26.76 -4.63
C ASP A 279 -8.48 27.88 -3.84
N ILE A 280 -8.56 29.13 -4.34
CA ILE A 280 -7.93 30.28 -3.69
C ILE A 280 -8.47 30.44 -2.26
N GLY A 281 -7.60 30.41 -1.26
CA GLY A 281 -7.94 30.51 0.17
C GLY A 281 -8.11 29.16 0.88
N GLN A 282 -8.18 28.05 0.15
CA GLN A 282 -8.18 26.70 0.69
C GLN A 282 -6.75 26.16 0.87
N SER A 283 -6.63 24.89 1.24
CA SER A 283 -5.35 24.17 1.30
C SER A 283 -4.65 24.13 -0.07
N THR A 284 -3.34 23.93 -0.08
CA THR A 284 -2.55 23.84 -1.31
C THR A 284 -3.06 22.73 -2.24
N TRP A 285 -3.45 21.60 -1.65
CA TRP A 285 -3.94 20.39 -2.30
C TRP A 285 -5.20 19.88 -1.61
N ARG A 286 -6.20 19.51 -2.40
CA ARG A 286 -7.40 18.82 -1.90
C ARG A 286 -7.57 17.45 -2.57
N PRO A 287 -8.21 16.48 -1.89
CA PRO A 287 -8.62 15.24 -2.52
C PRO A 287 -9.49 15.47 -3.76
N CYS A 288 -9.27 14.66 -4.79
CA CYS A 288 -10.20 14.54 -5.90
C CYS A 288 -11.49 13.87 -5.43
N SER A 289 -12.62 14.35 -5.94
CA SER A 289 -13.89 13.63 -5.85
C SER A 289 -13.96 12.49 -6.88
N GLU A 290 -14.97 11.63 -6.75
CA GLU A 290 -15.18 10.45 -7.62
C GLU A 290 -15.35 10.81 -9.11
N TRP A 291 -15.78 12.05 -9.39
CA TRP A 291 -16.06 12.57 -10.74
C TRP A 291 -14.93 13.45 -11.30
N GLU A 292 -13.83 13.61 -10.58
CA GLU A 292 -12.69 14.40 -11.00
C GLU A 292 -11.55 13.48 -11.47
N ASP A 293 -11.00 13.76 -12.65
CA ASP A 293 -9.86 13.03 -13.19
C ASP A 293 -8.56 13.42 -12.45
N PRO A 294 -7.88 12.49 -11.75
CA PRO A 294 -6.65 12.77 -11.04
C PRO A 294 -5.38 12.68 -11.90
N VAL A 295 -5.48 12.18 -13.14
CA VAL A 295 -4.31 11.89 -13.97
C VAL A 295 -3.79 13.17 -14.62
N CYS A 296 -2.49 13.40 -14.51
CA CYS A 296 -1.80 14.52 -15.18
C CYS A 296 -1.45 14.17 -16.63
N GLY A 297 -1.08 12.91 -16.88
CA GLY A 297 -0.79 12.37 -18.21
C GLY A 297 -0.47 10.88 -18.16
N TYR A 298 -0.39 10.25 -19.31
CA TYR A 298 -0.03 8.84 -19.45
C TYR A 298 1.33 8.71 -20.11
N ILE A 299 2.13 7.74 -19.67
CA ILE A 299 3.42 7.39 -20.22
C ILE A 299 3.35 5.94 -20.67
N MET A 300 3.76 5.68 -21.90
CA MET A 300 3.84 4.34 -22.43
C MET A 300 5.28 4.04 -22.82
N TYR A 301 5.82 2.98 -22.25
CA TYR A 301 7.10 2.43 -22.66
C TYR A 301 6.87 1.50 -23.86
N ASN A 302 7.45 1.84 -25.01
CA ASN A 302 7.43 1.02 -26.20
C ASN A 302 8.63 0.09 -26.20
N SER A 303 8.35 -1.22 -26.06
CA SER A 303 9.40 -2.24 -26.02
C SER A 303 10.09 -2.48 -27.37
N VAL A 304 9.48 -2.08 -28.49
CA VAL A 304 9.98 -2.36 -29.84
C VAL A 304 11.14 -1.44 -30.22
N ASP A 305 11.01 -0.15 -29.96
CA ASP A 305 11.99 0.88 -30.33
C ASP A 305 12.63 1.57 -29.10
N LEU A 306 12.35 1.04 -27.90
CA LEU A 306 12.83 1.57 -26.62
C LEU A 306 12.51 3.06 -26.42
N SER A 307 11.37 3.51 -26.95
CA SER A 307 10.90 4.88 -26.79
C SER A 307 9.94 5.04 -25.61
N LEU A 308 9.83 6.27 -25.11
CA LEU A 308 8.75 6.68 -24.22
C LEU A 308 7.77 7.57 -24.99
N GLN A 309 6.50 7.23 -24.91
CA GLN A 309 5.41 8.02 -25.47
C GLN A 309 4.63 8.66 -24.34
N VAL A 310 4.51 9.98 -24.37
CA VAL A 310 3.81 10.76 -23.37
C VAL A 310 2.51 11.30 -23.96
N PHE A 311 1.42 11.09 -23.24
CA PHE A 311 0.07 11.49 -23.60
C PHE A 311 -0.51 12.39 -22.51
N THR A 312 -1.41 13.29 -22.90
CA THR A 312 -2.19 14.12 -21.97
C THR A 312 -3.16 13.25 -21.15
N SER A 313 -3.76 13.81 -20.10
CA SER A 313 -4.81 13.11 -19.32
C SER A 313 -6.02 12.69 -20.18
N ALA A 314 -6.27 13.38 -21.29
CA ALA A 314 -7.30 13.00 -22.26
C ALA A 314 -6.85 11.91 -23.25
N GLY A 315 -5.62 11.41 -23.17
CA GLY A 315 -5.08 10.38 -24.07
C GLY A 315 -4.54 10.89 -25.41
N HIS A 316 -4.37 12.20 -25.57
CA HIS A 316 -3.78 12.78 -26.79
C HIS A 316 -2.27 12.76 -26.73
N PHE A 317 -1.60 12.44 -27.84
CA PHE A 317 -0.15 12.35 -27.90
C PHE A 317 0.50 13.73 -27.73
N ARG A 318 1.47 13.83 -26.80
CA ARG A 318 2.13 15.09 -26.42
C ARG A 318 3.61 15.10 -26.81
N ALA A 319 4.31 14.00 -26.59
CA ALA A 319 5.75 13.91 -26.82
C ALA A 319 6.22 12.47 -27.01
N GLU A 320 7.25 12.29 -27.83
CA GLU A 320 8.02 11.05 -27.94
C GLU A 320 9.45 11.28 -27.49
N ILE A 321 10.00 10.36 -26.71
CA ILE A 321 11.40 10.34 -26.32
C ILE A 321 12.02 9.09 -26.91
N LEU A 322 12.85 9.28 -27.92
CA LEU A 322 13.56 8.18 -28.57
C LEU A 322 14.86 7.92 -27.84
N THR A 323 15.26 6.65 -27.74
CA THR A 323 16.63 6.29 -27.39
C THR A 323 17.30 5.63 -28.59
N SER A 324 18.19 6.35 -29.27
CA SER A 324 18.98 5.76 -30.36
C SER A 324 20.34 5.32 -29.85
N GLU A 325 20.87 4.19 -30.34
CA GLU A 325 22.28 3.90 -30.21
C GLU A 325 23.04 4.83 -31.16
N GLY A 326 23.74 5.84 -30.63
CA GLY A 326 24.69 6.61 -31.45
C GLY A 326 25.90 5.74 -31.83
N ASP A 327 26.70 6.19 -32.80
CA ASP A 327 27.92 5.56 -33.35
C ASP A 327 29.03 5.22 -32.31
N ALA A 328 28.79 5.47 -31.03
CA ALA A 328 29.70 5.21 -29.93
C ALA A 328 28.96 4.65 -28.72
N ALA A 329 28.45 3.40 -28.76
CA ALA A 329 27.99 2.58 -27.63
C ALA A 329 27.07 3.25 -26.56
N ALA A 330 26.54 4.44 -26.84
CA ALA A 330 25.92 5.33 -25.86
C ALA A 330 24.55 5.75 -26.40
N LYS A 331 23.49 5.27 -25.73
CA LYS A 331 22.11 5.64 -26.05
C LYS A 331 21.91 7.15 -25.98
N VAL A 332 21.30 7.81 -26.97
CA VAL A 332 21.01 9.24 -26.99
C VAL A 332 19.50 9.43 -26.85
N ALA A 333 19.05 10.20 -25.85
CA ALA A 333 17.65 10.57 -25.71
C ALA A 333 17.35 11.84 -26.53
N GLN A 334 16.34 11.81 -27.40
CA GLN A 334 15.86 13.00 -28.12
C GLN A 334 14.35 13.13 -28.01
N LEU A 335 13.90 14.32 -27.59
CA LEU A 335 12.49 14.68 -27.56
C LEU A 335 12.04 15.06 -28.98
N ASN A 336 11.07 14.33 -29.51
CA ASN A 336 10.37 14.68 -30.73
C ASN A 336 8.94 15.08 -30.41
N GLN A 337 8.53 16.25 -30.91
CA GLN A 337 7.13 16.62 -30.91
C GLN A 337 6.44 15.87 -32.05
N PRO A 338 5.29 15.24 -31.78
CA PRO A 338 4.62 14.50 -32.82
C PRO A 338 4.03 15.38 -33.92
N PRO A 339 3.76 14.78 -35.07
CA PRO A 339 3.03 15.44 -36.13
C PRO A 339 1.57 15.54 -35.76
N ILE A 340 1.06 16.73 -35.53
CA ILE A 340 -0.38 16.91 -35.48
C ILE A 340 -0.73 18.16 -36.28
N SER A 341 -1.61 17.99 -37.27
CA SER A 341 -2.30 19.08 -37.96
C SER A 341 -2.98 19.97 -36.92
N GLN A 342 -2.78 21.28 -37.04
CA GLN A 342 -3.29 22.29 -36.10
C GLN A 342 -4.81 22.18 -35.83
N ASP A 343 -5.57 21.50 -36.68
CA ASP A 343 -7.03 21.42 -36.61
C ASP A 343 -7.59 20.09 -36.05
N SER A 344 -6.76 19.08 -35.79
CA SER A 344 -7.27 17.74 -35.39
C SER A 344 -7.19 17.48 -33.88
N PHE A 345 -6.22 18.11 -33.22
CA PHE A 345 -6.09 18.14 -31.76
C PHE A 345 -5.36 19.41 -31.35
N ALA A 346 -5.89 20.59 -31.73
CA ALA A 346 -5.68 21.72 -30.85
C ALA A 346 -6.00 21.21 -29.44
N PRO A 347 -5.12 21.37 -28.42
CA PRO A 347 -5.53 21.04 -27.08
C PRO A 347 -6.89 21.70 -26.92
N PRO A 348 -7.93 20.99 -26.44
CA PRO A 348 -9.11 21.73 -25.99
C PRO A 348 -8.52 22.86 -25.17
N LEU A 349 -8.96 24.09 -25.42
CA LEU A 349 -8.79 25.18 -24.47
C LEU A 349 -9.36 24.61 -23.18
N THR A 350 -8.53 23.91 -22.41
CA THR A 350 -8.93 23.30 -21.17
C THR A 350 -9.30 24.50 -20.36
N ASP A 351 -10.50 24.47 -19.78
CA ASP A 351 -10.84 25.37 -18.69
C ASP A 351 -9.59 25.57 -17.85
N ASN A 352 -9.31 26.81 -17.44
CA ASN A 352 -8.16 27.15 -16.60
C ASN A 352 -7.97 26.17 -15.41
N ALA A 353 -9.03 25.48 -15.01
CA ALA A 353 -9.11 24.38 -14.06
C ALA A 353 -8.13 23.20 -14.27
N ASP A 354 -7.74 22.83 -15.50
CA ASP A 354 -6.87 21.67 -15.77
C ASP A 354 -5.44 22.04 -16.20
N GLN A 355 -5.11 23.33 -16.30
CA GLN A 355 -3.79 23.81 -16.71
C GLN A 355 -2.65 23.29 -15.83
N TRP A 356 -2.92 23.04 -14.54
CA TRP A 356 -1.93 22.50 -13.60
C TRP A 356 -1.45 21.09 -13.99
N LYS A 357 -2.32 20.25 -14.58
CA LYS A 357 -1.96 18.91 -15.07
C LYS A 357 -0.94 19.01 -16.19
N ILE A 358 -1.22 19.91 -17.14
CA ILE A 358 -0.34 20.18 -18.29
C ILE A 358 1.00 20.72 -17.81
N ASN A 359 1.00 21.62 -16.82
CA ASN A 359 2.25 22.16 -16.27
C ASN A 359 3.12 21.06 -15.66
N ILE A 360 2.54 20.18 -14.82
CA ILE A 360 3.28 19.04 -14.23
C ILE A 360 3.80 18.10 -15.32
N LEU A 361 2.98 17.83 -16.35
CA LEU A 361 3.37 16.97 -17.47
C LEU A 361 4.48 17.60 -18.31
N ASP A 362 4.40 18.89 -18.60
CA ASP A 362 5.41 19.62 -19.37
C ASP A 362 6.73 19.72 -18.57
N ASP A 363 6.67 19.93 -17.26
CA ASP A 363 7.85 19.87 -16.36
C ASP A 363 8.50 18.48 -16.38
N PHE A 364 7.70 17.41 -16.36
CA PHE A 364 8.20 16.04 -16.52
C PHE A 364 8.87 15.85 -17.89
N ILE A 365 8.25 16.33 -18.96
CA ILE A 365 8.82 16.29 -20.32
C ILE A 365 10.12 17.09 -20.43
N GLN A 366 10.26 18.23 -19.75
CA GLN A 366 11.51 18.97 -19.71
C GLN A 366 12.63 18.15 -19.09
N ASN A 367 12.35 17.44 -17.98
CA ASN A 367 13.34 16.57 -17.33
C ASN A 367 13.72 15.38 -18.22
N LEU A 368 12.77 14.84 -19.00
CA LEU A 368 13.04 13.82 -20.01
C LEU A 368 13.95 14.29 -21.16
N LYS A 369 14.22 15.58 -21.32
CA LYS A 369 15.28 16.05 -22.25
C LYS A 369 16.68 15.70 -21.75
N THR A 370 16.84 15.52 -20.44
CA THR A 370 18.09 15.08 -19.85
C THR A 370 18.29 13.60 -20.15
N LYS A 371 19.30 13.29 -20.97
CA LYS A 371 19.61 11.92 -21.43
C LYS A 371 19.60 10.88 -20.31
N ARG A 372 20.26 11.19 -19.18
CA ARG A 372 20.34 10.27 -18.04
C ARG A 372 18.97 10.01 -17.40
N TYR A 373 18.19 11.07 -17.22
CA TYR A 373 16.83 10.99 -16.67
C TYR A 373 15.92 10.12 -17.55
N ALA A 374 15.89 10.39 -18.86
CA ALA A 374 15.08 9.62 -19.80
C ALA A 374 15.43 8.13 -19.84
N LEU A 375 16.73 7.81 -19.93
CA LEU A 375 17.20 6.41 -19.90
C LEU A 375 16.79 5.72 -18.60
N ARG A 376 16.85 6.44 -17.47
CA ARG A 376 16.47 5.89 -16.18
C ARG A 376 14.96 5.64 -16.07
N ILE A 377 14.13 6.54 -16.58
CA ILE A 377 12.67 6.31 -16.65
C ILE A 377 12.35 5.11 -17.52
N ILE A 378 13.04 4.94 -18.66
CA ILE A 378 12.87 3.77 -19.53
C ILE A 378 13.18 2.47 -18.79
N GLU A 379 14.32 2.42 -18.07
CA GLU A 379 14.68 1.26 -17.24
C GLU A 379 13.62 0.98 -16.17
N ILE A 380 13.21 2.00 -15.40
CA ILE A 380 12.21 1.85 -14.34
C ILE A 380 10.89 1.31 -14.89
N LEU A 381 10.37 1.90 -15.97
CA LEU A 381 9.09 1.50 -16.55
C LEU A 381 9.17 0.14 -17.25
N GLY A 382 10.30 -0.18 -17.90
CA GLY A 382 10.57 -1.48 -18.50
C GLY A 382 10.62 -2.59 -17.46
N ASP A 383 11.41 -2.38 -16.40
CA ASP A 383 11.56 -3.34 -15.30
C ASP A 383 10.25 -3.52 -14.54
N ALA A 384 9.54 -2.43 -14.23
CA ALA A 384 8.21 -2.47 -13.63
C ALA A 384 7.23 -3.28 -14.48
N SER A 385 7.19 -3.03 -15.79
CA SER A 385 6.32 -3.75 -16.73
C SER A 385 6.60 -5.26 -16.77
N SER A 386 7.85 -5.66 -16.56
CA SER A 386 8.26 -7.08 -16.55
C SER A 386 7.89 -7.83 -15.26
N CYS A 387 7.81 -7.11 -14.14
CA CYS A 387 7.56 -7.70 -12.81
C CYS A 387 6.07 -7.69 -12.42
N MET A 388 5.28 -6.79 -12.99
CA MET A 388 3.86 -6.62 -12.64
C MET A 388 2.96 -7.70 -13.25
N ALA A 389 1.90 -8.04 -12.51
CA ALA A 389 0.87 -8.97 -12.94
C ALA A 389 0.25 -8.57 -14.30
N PRO A 390 -0.30 -9.55 -15.07
CA PRO A 390 -0.86 -9.28 -16.38
C PRO A 390 -2.01 -8.25 -16.33
N PRO A 391 -2.16 -7.40 -17.35
CA PRO A 391 -3.30 -6.49 -17.46
C PRO A 391 -4.62 -7.26 -17.63
N ALA A 392 -5.74 -6.54 -17.47
CA ALA A 392 -7.08 -7.06 -17.74
C ALA A 392 -7.22 -7.57 -19.18
N GLU A 393 -8.09 -8.58 -19.38
CA GLU A 393 -8.33 -9.23 -20.68
C GLU A 393 -8.81 -8.25 -21.77
N SER A 394 -9.60 -7.26 -21.38
CA SER A 394 -10.08 -6.19 -22.27
C SER A 394 -8.95 -5.38 -22.91
N TYR A 395 -7.80 -5.28 -22.22
CA TYR A 395 -6.60 -4.66 -22.75
C TYR A 395 -5.75 -5.68 -23.51
N SER A 396 -5.48 -6.84 -22.93
CA SER A 396 -4.58 -7.84 -23.53
C SER A 396 -5.10 -8.46 -24.85
N SER A 397 -6.41 -8.40 -25.08
CA SER A 397 -7.02 -8.81 -26.35
C SER A 397 -6.73 -7.87 -27.52
N VAL A 398 -6.34 -6.62 -27.25
CA VAL A 398 -6.01 -5.63 -28.28
C VAL A 398 -4.57 -5.84 -28.74
N MET A 399 -4.33 -5.92 -30.05
CA MET A 399 -2.99 -6.10 -30.62
C MET A 399 -1.99 -5.06 -30.10
N ASN A 400 -2.45 -3.82 -29.92
CA ASN A 400 -1.64 -2.71 -29.42
C ASN A 400 -1.09 -2.95 -27.99
N ALA A 401 -1.73 -3.81 -27.19
CA ALA A 401 -1.26 -4.15 -25.84
C ALA A 401 0.03 -4.98 -25.83
N ALA A 402 0.37 -5.64 -26.95
CA ALA A 402 1.62 -6.39 -27.06
C ALA A 402 2.86 -5.49 -27.04
N PHE A 403 2.72 -4.20 -27.33
CA PHE A 403 3.85 -3.31 -27.57
C PHE A 403 4.30 -2.51 -26.35
N GLY A 404 3.44 -2.36 -25.34
CA GLY A 404 3.78 -1.63 -24.13
C GLY A 404 2.67 -1.68 -23.08
N ARG A 405 2.99 -1.15 -21.91
CA ARG A 405 2.04 -1.01 -20.79
C ARG A 405 1.95 0.47 -20.39
N PRO A 406 0.75 1.03 -20.24
CA PRO A 406 0.57 2.43 -19.88
C PRO A 406 0.72 2.64 -18.37
N PHE A 407 1.45 3.68 -18.00
CA PHE A 407 1.56 4.23 -16.66
C PHE A 407 0.91 5.61 -16.63
N ALA A 408 0.35 6.01 -15.51
CA ALA A 408 -0.19 7.34 -15.28
C ALA A 408 0.73 8.13 -14.36
N LEU A 409 0.90 9.41 -14.67
CA LEU A 409 1.46 10.40 -13.78
C LEU A 409 0.32 11.03 -12.97
N ALA A 410 0.34 10.91 -11.65
CA ALA A 410 -0.71 11.47 -10.79
C ALA A 410 -0.14 11.93 -9.44
N ILE A 411 -0.79 12.94 -8.84
CA ILE A 411 -0.45 13.38 -7.47
C ILE A 411 -1.36 12.66 -6.50
N ALA A 412 -0.79 12.04 -5.47
CA ALA A 412 -1.51 11.32 -4.44
C ALA A 412 -0.97 11.66 -3.06
N ARG A 413 -1.72 11.23 -2.04
CA ARG A 413 -1.35 11.44 -0.65
C ARG A 413 -1.57 10.24 0.24
N TRP A 414 -0.87 10.28 1.37
CA TRP A 414 -1.15 9.48 2.56
C TRP A 414 -1.15 10.34 3.83
N SER A 415 -1.98 9.97 4.78
CA SER A 415 -2.01 10.55 6.13
C SER A 415 -2.57 9.54 7.14
N ILE A 416 -2.19 9.68 8.41
CA ILE A 416 -2.75 8.89 9.49
C ILE A 416 -3.79 9.73 10.23
N GLU A 417 -5.06 9.35 10.10
CA GLU A 417 -6.19 10.06 10.69
C GLU A 417 -6.65 9.36 11.96
N LEU A 418 -6.73 10.12 13.05
CA LEU A 418 -7.23 9.67 14.36
C LEU A 418 -8.71 9.99 14.51
N ASN A 419 -9.47 9.05 15.06
CA ASN A 419 -10.90 9.21 15.27
C ASN A 419 -11.25 10.30 16.31
N HIS A 420 -10.45 10.42 17.37
CA HIS A 420 -10.61 11.42 18.43
C HIS A 420 -9.25 11.99 18.85
N GLU A 421 -9.27 12.96 19.77
CA GLU A 421 -8.05 13.53 20.35
C GLU A 421 -7.17 12.42 20.97
N GLU A 422 -5.85 12.61 20.92
CA GLU A 422 -4.91 11.68 21.54
C GLU A 422 -5.26 11.42 23.02
N PRO A 423 -5.40 10.16 23.45
CA PRO A 423 -5.69 9.85 24.84
C PRO A 423 -4.61 10.40 25.76
N LYS A 424 -5.04 10.92 26.92
CA LYS A 424 -4.16 11.49 27.95
C LYS A 424 -4.20 10.61 29.19
N PRO A 425 -3.07 10.46 29.91
CA PRO A 425 -3.07 9.76 31.19
C PRO A 425 -4.02 10.45 32.18
N GLN A 426 -4.86 9.66 32.86
CA GLN A 426 -5.79 10.15 33.90
C GLN A 426 -5.23 10.02 35.32
N THR A 427 -4.01 9.51 35.48
CA THR A 427 -3.32 9.44 36.79
C THR A 427 -2.93 10.84 37.27
N SER A 428 -3.34 11.23 38.48
CA SER A 428 -3.07 12.55 39.05
C SER A 428 -1.59 12.71 39.46
N LEU A 429 -0.93 11.62 39.86
CA LEU A 429 0.45 11.64 40.37
C LEU A 429 1.52 11.94 39.31
N GLN A 430 1.32 11.53 38.06
CA GLN A 430 2.26 11.89 36.98
C GLN A 430 2.15 13.35 36.57
N ASN A 431 0.94 13.92 36.57
CA ASN A 431 0.72 15.34 36.33
C ASN A 431 1.36 16.22 37.43
N LEU A 432 1.47 15.68 38.66
CA LEU A 432 2.17 16.33 39.79
C LEU A 432 3.70 16.23 39.71
N ALA A 433 4.24 15.20 39.06
CA ALA A 433 5.68 14.91 39.04
C ALA A 433 6.46 15.58 37.89
N GLY A 434 5.79 16.35 37.01
CA GLY A 434 6.44 17.03 35.89
C GLY A 434 7.09 16.10 34.86
N LYS A 435 6.72 14.80 34.85
CA LYS A 435 7.21 13.83 33.88
C LYS A 435 6.43 14.00 32.56
N SER A 436 7.12 14.40 31.49
CA SER A 436 6.54 14.47 30.14
C SER A 436 6.32 13.05 29.62
N TYR A 437 5.09 12.72 29.22
CA TYR A 437 4.80 11.52 28.45
C TYR A 437 4.99 11.80 26.96
N SER A 438 5.32 10.76 26.20
CA SER A 438 5.37 10.85 24.73
C SER A 438 3.95 10.92 24.19
N LYS A 439 3.66 11.96 23.42
CA LYS A 439 2.39 12.11 22.69
C LYS A 439 2.43 11.26 21.43
N LEU A 440 1.26 10.89 20.89
CA LEU A 440 1.22 10.15 19.63
C LEU A 440 1.78 11.00 18.47
N SER A 441 1.55 12.31 18.52
CA SER A 441 2.12 13.29 17.58
C SER A 441 3.64 13.43 17.63
N ASP A 442 4.30 12.89 18.65
CA ASP A 442 5.77 12.83 18.73
C ASP A 442 6.36 11.71 17.87
N TYR A 443 5.53 10.74 17.42
CA TYR A 443 5.99 9.59 16.64
C TYR A 443 6.04 9.90 15.14
N ASP A 444 7.18 9.58 14.54
CA ASP A 444 7.37 9.56 13.09
C ASP A 444 7.22 8.11 12.58
N LEU A 445 6.08 7.82 11.96
CA LEU A 445 5.76 6.48 11.47
C LEU A 445 6.22 6.32 10.02
N PRO A 446 7.14 5.40 9.70
CA PRO A 446 7.61 5.22 8.33
C PRO A 446 6.47 4.79 7.42
N LEU A 447 6.43 5.33 6.21
CA LEU A 447 5.49 4.99 5.15
C LEU A 447 6.23 4.26 4.04
N HIS A 448 5.95 2.98 3.90
CA HIS A 448 6.39 2.21 2.75
C HIS A 448 5.37 2.40 1.62
N LEU A 449 5.79 3.12 0.57
CA LEU A 449 5.02 3.31 -0.66
C LEU A 449 5.40 2.24 -1.67
N GLY A 450 4.40 1.48 -2.12
CA GLY A 450 4.56 0.31 -2.94
C GLY A 450 5.13 -0.89 -2.16
N LEU A 451 4.95 -2.10 -2.67
CA LEU A 451 5.46 -3.34 -2.10
C LEU A 451 5.97 -4.23 -3.23
N LYS A 452 7.29 -4.30 -3.41
CA LYS A 452 7.93 -5.02 -4.52
C LYS A 452 7.57 -6.51 -4.58
N GLU A 453 7.33 -7.12 -3.42
CA GLU A 453 7.00 -8.55 -3.29
C GLU A 453 5.62 -8.89 -3.86
N TYR A 454 4.78 -7.87 -4.04
CA TYR A 454 3.41 -8.01 -4.51
C TYR A 454 3.36 -7.68 -6.00
N SER A 455 3.17 -8.70 -6.84
CA SER A 455 3.04 -8.52 -8.29
C SER A 455 1.84 -7.66 -8.70
N ASP A 456 0.86 -7.51 -7.81
CA ASP A 456 -0.35 -6.70 -7.98
C ASP A 456 -0.21 -5.27 -7.41
N ASP A 457 1.02 -4.83 -7.11
CA ASP A 457 1.31 -3.42 -6.82
C ASP A 457 1.56 -2.63 -8.11
N GLY A 458 0.85 -1.51 -8.28
CA GLY A 458 0.96 -0.64 -9.43
C GLY A 458 2.09 0.41 -9.37
N LEU A 459 2.85 0.53 -8.29
CA LEU A 459 3.85 1.61 -8.18
C LEU A 459 5.12 1.31 -9.00
N ALA A 460 5.42 2.16 -9.98
CA ALA A 460 6.71 2.14 -10.68
C ALA A 460 7.77 3.01 -9.98
N ALA A 461 7.38 4.21 -9.58
CA ALA A 461 8.20 5.14 -8.82
C ALA A 461 7.37 6.21 -8.14
N TYR A 462 7.91 6.83 -7.10
CA TYR A 462 7.39 8.06 -6.52
C TYR A 462 8.44 9.18 -6.52
N ILE A 463 7.95 10.41 -6.55
CA ILE A 463 8.71 11.65 -6.63
C ILE A 463 8.16 12.59 -5.54
N PRO A 464 9.00 13.09 -4.62
CA PRO A 464 8.56 14.04 -3.60
C PRO A 464 8.19 15.38 -4.24
N LEU A 465 7.38 16.19 -3.56
CA LEU A 465 7.15 17.57 -3.98
C LEU A 465 8.26 18.48 -3.44
N ARG A 466 8.49 19.58 -4.15
CA ARG A 466 9.47 20.60 -3.79
C ARG A 466 9.06 21.37 -2.54
N GLU A 467 10.01 21.62 -1.63
CA GLU A 467 9.76 22.43 -0.43
C GLU A 467 9.53 23.91 -0.76
N ASP A 468 10.24 24.44 -1.77
CA ASP A 468 10.12 25.83 -2.22
C ASP A 468 8.89 26.07 -3.12
N ALA A 469 8.39 25.01 -3.75
CA ALA A 469 7.24 25.03 -4.65
C ALA A 469 6.33 23.83 -4.35
N PRO A 470 5.47 23.89 -3.30
CA PRO A 470 4.72 22.73 -2.80
C PRO A 470 3.61 22.23 -3.76
N ARG A 471 3.48 22.83 -4.94
CA ARG A 471 2.60 22.37 -6.03
C ARG A 471 3.37 21.68 -7.18
N GLN A 472 4.70 21.62 -7.11
CA GLN A 472 5.56 21.07 -8.15
C GLN A 472 6.32 19.84 -7.63
N PRO A 473 6.35 18.74 -8.40
CA PRO A 473 7.22 17.61 -8.11
C PRO A 473 8.70 17.98 -8.23
N ASP A 474 9.54 17.44 -7.36
CA ASP A 474 11.00 17.50 -7.48
C ASP A 474 11.48 16.37 -8.40
N PHE A 475 11.36 16.57 -9.72
CA PHE A 475 11.81 15.59 -10.71
C PHE A 475 13.33 15.31 -10.65
N GLY A 476 14.12 16.08 -9.89
CA GLY A 476 15.53 15.75 -9.61
C GLY A 476 15.69 14.51 -8.72
N LYS A 477 14.64 14.09 -7.99
CA LYS A 477 14.67 12.93 -7.09
C LYS A 477 13.60 11.91 -7.46
N ILE A 478 14.04 10.69 -7.73
CA ILE A 478 13.14 9.55 -7.98
C ILE A 478 13.40 8.45 -6.96
N PHE A 479 12.34 7.84 -6.45
CA PHE A 479 12.42 6.65 -5.61
C PHE A 479 11.73 5.47 -6.30
N THR A 480 12.42 4.33 -6.40
CA THR A 480 11.93 3.15 -7.14
C THR A 480 12.45 1.82 -6.58
N PHE A 481 11.76 0.71 -6.86
CA PHE A 481 12.17 -0.65 -6.49
C PHE A 481 13.20 -1.28 -7.44
N TRP A 482 13.46 -0.62 -8.57
CA TRP A 482 14.34 -1.10 -9.64
C TRP A 482 15.56 -0.20 -9.76
N PRO A 483 16.43 -0.08 -8.73
CA PRO A 483 17.66 0.71 -8.81
C PRO A 483 18.58 0.16 -9.91
N SER A 484 19.35 1.03 -10.57
CA SER A 484 20.35 0.57 -11.53
C SER A 484 21.42 -0.23 -10.78
N GLY A 485 21.89 -1.35 -11.36
CA GLY A 485 22.99 -2.13 -10.80
C GLY A 485 24.36 -1.43 -10.88
N VAL A 486 24.42 -0.23 -11.49
CA VAL A 486 25.63 0.58 -11.58
C VAL A 486 25.70 1.53 -10.39
N ALA A 487 26.75 1.42 -9.58
CA ALA A 487 27.01 2.34 -8.48
C ALA A 487 27.13 3.76 -9.05
N GLU A 488 26.22 4.65 -8.65
CA GLU A 488 26.18 6.03 -9.15
C GLU A 488 27.24 6.91 -8.46
N THR A 489 28.50 6.47 -8.40
CA THR A 489 29.58 7.12 -7.65
C THR A 489 30.17 8.38 -8.30
N ASP A 490 29.78 8.71 -9.55
CA ASP A 490 30.33 9.84 -10.32
C ASP A 490 29.24 10.83 -10.80
N LEU A 491 28.22 11.09 -9.98
CA LEU A 491 27.08 11.90 -10.39
C LEU A 491 27.25 13.40 -10.12
N ASN A 492 27.22 14.19 -11.21
CA ASN A 492 26.90 15.62 -11.16
C ASN A 492 25.53 15.86 -10.46
N GLU A 493 25.39 17.02 -9.83
CA GLU A 493 24.34 17.40 -8.86
C GLU A 493 22.87 17.40 -9.35
N ASP A 494 22.58 17.12 -10.62
CA ASP A 494 21.29 17.45 -11.25
C ASP A 494 20.19 16.39 -11.11
N PHE A 495 20.51 15.12 -10.82
CA PHE A 495 19.53 14.01 -10.77
C PHE A 495 19.99 12.84 -9.90
N ALA A 496 19.11 12.35 -9.02
CA ALA A 496 19.35 11.19 -8.17
C ALA A 496 18.21 10.15 -8.24
N CYS A 497 18.56 8.89 -8.49
CA CYS A 497 17.64 7.77 -8.45
C CYS A 497 17.91 6.87 -7.25
N ASN A 498 17.02 6.93 -6.26
CA ASN A 498 17.18 6.24 -4.99
C ASN A 498 16.38 4.92 -4.98
N PRO A 499 16.98 3.80 -4.53
CA PRO A 499 16.21 2.62 -4.20
C PRO A 499 15.25 2.91 -3.04
N ILE A 500 14.02 2.39 -3.11
CA ILE A 500 13.13 2.37 -1.94
C ILE A 500 13.74 1.40 -0.92
N HIS A 501 14.16 1.92 0.23
CA HIS A 501 14.83 1.16 1.27
C HIS A 501 14.36 1.63 2.65
N PRO A 502 14.31 0.76 3.68
CA PRO A 502 13.90 1.17 5.03
C PRO A 502 14.61 2.41 5.60
N SER A 503 15.83 2.72 5.15
CA SER A 503 16.61 3.88 5.60
C SER A 503 16.20 5.22 4.98
N ASN A 504 15.36 5.23 3.93
CA ASN A 504 14.96 6.47 3.23
C ASN A 504 13.45 6.60 3.04
N LEU A 505 12.66 5.85 3.84
CA LEU A 505 11.21 5.94 3.80
C LEU A 505 10.74 7.30 4.32
N PRO A 506 9.75 7.94 3.67
CA PRO A 506 9.09 9.10 4.24
C PRO A 506 8.37 8.72 5.55
N THR A 507 8.17 9.69 6.44
CA THR A 507 7.46 9.48 7.71
C THR A 507 6.14 10.24 7.75
N LEU A 508 5.15 9.67 8.44
CA LEU A 508 3.85 10.25 8.71
C LEU A 508 3.69 10.46 10.21
N LYS A 509 3.07 11.58 10.57
CA LYS A 509 2.60 11.82 11.94
C LYS A 509 1.12 11.56 12.02
N ALA A 510 0.69 10.86 13.06
CA ALA A 510 -0.72 10.70 13.36
C ALA A 510 -1.30 12.02 13.85
N ARG A 511 -2.46 12.40 13.34
CA ARG A 511 -3.11 13.67 13.70
C ARG A 511 -4.62 13.52 13.84
N HIS A 512 -5.16 14.33 14.72
CA HIS A 512 -6.59 14.54 14.89
C HIS A 512 -6.93 15.97 14.46
N VAL A 513 -8.10 16.17 13.85
CA VAL A 513 -8.64 17.50 13.56
C VAL A 513 -9.63 17.80 14.67
N ASP A 514 -9.26 18.70 15.58
CA ASP A 514 -10.17 19.15 16.64
C ASP A 514 -11.35 19.89 16.01
N LEU A 515 -12.55 19.64 16.53
CA LEU A 515 -13.77 20.33 16.14
C LEU A 515 -13.89 21.70 16.81
N PHE A 516 -13.09 21.94 17.84
CA PHE A 516 -13.14 23.14 18.66
C PHE A 516 -11.81 23.88 18.63
N GLU A 517 -11.86 25.18 18.42
CA GLU A 517 -10.71 26.07 18.62
C GLU A 517 -11.09 27.11 19.69
N ASN A 518 -10.34 27.16 20.79
CA ASN A 518 -10.63 28.04 21.93
C ASN A 518 -12.08 27.93 22.47
N GLY A 519 -12.64 26.72 22.45
CA GLY A 519 -14.00 26.43 22.92
C GLY A 519 -15.12 26.87 21.97
N ARG A 520 -14.80 27.27 20.73
CA ARG A 520 -15.76 27.54 19.67
C ARG A 520 -15.71 26.45 18.61
N VAL A 521 -16.87 26.07 18.09
CA VAL A 521 -16.97 25.14 16.96
C VAL A 521 -16.31 25.79 15.75
N LEU A 522 -15.39 25.06 15.11
CA LEU A 522 -14.77 25.49 13.86
C LEU A 522 -15.78 25.46 12.71
N GLU A 523 -15.67 26.41 11.80
CA GLU A 523 -16.43 26.37 10.55
C GLU A 523 -15.99 25.16 9.70
N VAL A 524 -16.92 24.61 8.94
CA VAL A 524 -16.68 23.38 8.15
C VAL A 524 -15.49 23.54 7.19
N ASP A 525 -15.34 24.71 6.58
CA ASP A 525 -14.24 24.99 5.66
C ASP A 525 -12.87 25.00 6.35
N ASP A 526 -12.79 25.53 7.58
CA ASP A 526 -11.57 25.53 8.38
C ASP A 526 -11.20 24.11 8.82
N MET A 527 -12.20 23.28 9.18
CA MET A 527 -11.99 21.86 9.47
C MET A 527 -11.46 21.09 8.25
N ILE A 528 -12.06 21.31 7.07
CA ILE A 528 -11.64 20.68 5.82
C ILE A 528 -10.21 21.10 5.49
N LYS A 529 -9.90 22.39 5.62
CA LYS A 529 -8.56 22.93 5.40
C LYS A 529 -7.54 22.33 6.36
N GLY A 530 -7.85 22.30 7.66
CA GLY A 530 -7.00 21.69 8.68
C GLY A 530 -6.73 20.22 8.40
N ARG A 531 -7.73 19.46 7.95
CA ARG A 531 -7.56 18.06 7.51
C ARG A 531 -6.67 17.94 6.27
N GLN A 532 -6.77 18.87 5.34
CA GLN A 532 -6.00 18.86 4.08
C GLN A 532 -4.56 19.37 4.26
N GLU A 533 -4.27 20.17 5.27
CA GLU A 533 -2.89 20.59 5.54
C GLU A 533 -2.07 19.49 6.25
N GLN A 534 -2.71 18.42 6.70
CA GLN A 534 -2.07 17.26 7.35
C GLN A 534 -1.56 16.20 6.36
N ILE A 535 -1.38 16.60 5.10
CA ILE A 535 -1.13 15.72 3.97
C ILE A 535 0.38 15.63 3.66
N LEU A 536 0.88 14.43 3.39
CA LEU A 536 2.16 14.25 2.70
C LEU A 536 1.89 13.84 1.24
N PRO A 537 2.03 14.79 0.28
CA PRO A 537 1.76 14.52 -1.13
C PRO A 537 3.00 13.93 -1.83
N PHE A 538 2.75 13.13 -2.86
CA PHE A 538 3.76 12.58 -3.77
C PHE A 538 3.26 12.60 -5.21
N CYS A 539 4.16 12.80 -6.15
CA CYS A 539 3.92 12.52 -7.55
C CYS A 539 4.27 11.06 -7.83
N LEU A 540 3.38 10.32 -8.47
CA LEU A 540 3.50 8.89 -8.67
C LEU A 540 3.51 8.54 -10.16
N LEU A 541 4.34 7.56 -10.51
CA LEU A 541 4.23 6.80 -11.75
C LEU A 541 3.52 5.48 -11.43
N VAL A 542 2.25 5.37 -11.83
CA VAL A 542 1.35 4.28 -11.44
C VAL A 542 0.93 3.46 -12.65
N TYR A 543 1.01 2.14 -12.55
CA TYR A 543 0.48 1.24 -13.55
C TYR A 543 -1.05 1.26 -13.54
N VAL A 544 -1.68 1.55 -14.68
CA VAL A 544 -3.11 1.92 -14.70
C VAL A 544 -4.08 0.80 -14.33
N PHE A 545 -3.63 -0.46 -14.32
CA PHE A 545 -4.48 -1.62 -14.06
C PHE A 545 -4.37 -2.15 -12.63
N HIS A 546 -3.41 -1.66 -11.83
CA HIS A 546 -3.16 -2.15 -10.48
C HIS A 546 -3.10 -0.99 -9.48
N PRO A 547 -3.64 -1.17 -8.26
CA PRO A 547 -3.58 -0.13 -7.24
C PRO A 547 -2.17 0.04 -6.68
N VAL A 548 -1.85 1.24 -6.21
CA VAL A 548 -0.66 1.48 -5.39
C VAL A 548 -0.95 1.00 -3.97
N LYS A 549 -0.13 0.11 -3.44
CA LYS A 549 -0.24 -0.30 -2.03
C LYS A 549 0.66 0.56 -1.16
N ALA A 550 0.26 0.78 0.08
CA ALA A 550 1.09 1.46 1.06
C ALA A 550 0.83 0.94 2.46
N GLN A 551 1.86 0.90 3.29
CA GLN A 551 1.76 0.45 4.69
C GLN A 551 2.70 1.22 5.60
N THR A 552 2.33 1.30 6.87
CA THR A 552 3.18 1.89 7.93
C THR A 552 3.75 0.83 8.87
N GLY A 553 3.34 -0.44 8.71
CA GLY A 553 3.63 -1.53 9.65
C GLY A 553 2.81 -1.50 10.94
N VAL A 554 2.12 -0.38 11.22
CA VAL A 554 1.31 -0.17 12.44
C VAL A 554 -0.19 -0.20 12.15
N LEU A 555 -0.57 0.17 10.93
CA LEU A 555 -1.95 0.15 10.46
C LEU A 555 -2.10 -0.85 9.30
N PRO A 556 -3.31 -1.38 9.06
CA PRO A 556 -3.57 -2.21 7.89
C PRO A 556 -3.11 -1.54 6.59
N PRO A 557 -2.54 -2.29 5.63
CA PRO A 557 -2.15 -1.75 4.34
C PRO A 557 -3.33 -1.10 3.62
N SER A 558 -3.08 0.04 3.00
CA SER A 558 -4.05 0.78 2.18
C SER A 558 -3.74 0.56 0.70
N SER A 559 -4.78 0.56 -0.15
CA SER A 559 -4.65 0.48 -1.61
C SER A 559 -5.29 1.70 -2.25
N LEU A 560 -4.67 2.27 -3.28
CA LEU A 560 -5.15 3.43 -4.02
C LEU A 560 -5.19 3.10 -5.52
N ALA A 561 -6.40 2.96 -6.07
CA ALA A 561 -6.62 2.66 -7.48
C ALA A 561 -7.04 3.92 -8.25
N LEU A 562 -6.59 4.05 -9.49
CA LEU A 562 -7.06 5.11 -10.40
C LEU A 562 -8.54 4.89 -10.74
N PRO A 563 -9.32 5.97 -10.96
CA PRO A 563 -10.71 5.82 -11.40
C PRO A 563 -10.79 5.16 -12.78
N ASP A 564 -11.51 4.04 -12.87
CA ASP A 564 -11.65 3.25 -14.11
C ASP A 564 -12.14 4.09 -15.29
N TRP A 565 -13.09 5.00 -15.05
CA TRP A 565 -13.67 5.84 -16.10
C TRP A 565 -12.63 6.76 -16.74
N ALA A 566 -11.71 7.34 -15.95
CA ALA A 566 -10.67 8.25 -16.42
C ALA A 566 -9.64 7.50 -17.25
N VAL A 567 -9.24 6.32 -16.77
CA VAL A 567 -8.32 5.41 -17.48
C VAL A 567 -8.94 4.95 -18.80
N GLN A 568 -10.18 4.44 -18.79
CA GLN A 568 -10.85 3.95 -19.99
C GLN A 568 -11.04 5.04 -21.04
N GLN A 569 -11.42 6.26 -20.63
CA GLN A 569 -11.61 7.39 -21.54
C GLN A 569 -10.31 7.76 -22.26
N ALA A 570 -9.18 7.75 -21.55
CA ALA A 570 -7.87 8.02 -22.14
C ALA A 570 -7.41 6.88 -23.04
N LEU A 571 -7.50 5.62 -22.59
CA LEU A 571 -7.07 4.46 -23.37
C LEU A 571 -7.86 4.27 -24.68
N ARG A 572 -9.12 4.71 -24.75
CA ARG A 572 -9.89 4.78 -26.01
C ARG A 572 -9.34 5.81 -27.02
N LYS A 573 -8.57 6.80 -26.57
CA LYS A 573 -8.00 7.85 -27.40
C LYS A 573 -6.52 7.65 -27.71
N ILE A 574 -5.78 6.97 -26.83
CA ILE A 574 -4.37 6.66 -27.06
C ILE A 574 -4.24 5.82 -28.33
N ARG A 575 -3.40 6.31 -29.25
CA ARG A 575 -2.97 5.63 -30.47
C ARG A 575 -1.46 5.48 -30.41
N LEU A 576 -0.98 4.27 -30.70
CA LEU A 576 0.44 3.97 -30.70
C LEU A 576 1.09 4.49 -31.97
N CYS A 577 2.23 5.15 -31.81
CA CYS A 577 3.09 5.60 -32.89
C CYS A 577 4.36 4.75 -32.93
N TYR A 578 4.97 4.58 -34.10
CA TYR A 578 6.24 3.88 -34.26
C TYR A 578 7.03 4.58 -35.32
N ARG A 579 8.33 4.75 -35.11
CA ARG A 579 9.20 5.15 -36.21
C ARG A 579 9.45 3.94 -37.10
N ALA A 580 9.21 4.12 -38.39
CA ALA A 580 9.39 3.08 -39.37
C ALA A 580 10.11 3.66 -40.59
N GLY A 581 11.13 2.93 -41.05
CA GLY A 581 12.00 3.36 -42.15
C GLY A 581 13.45 2.92 -41.96
N PRO A 582 14.32 3.27 -42.93
CA PRO A 582 13.99 4.03 -44.14
C PRO A 582 13.24 3.17 -45.16
N PHE A 583 12.14 3.68 -45.71
CA PHE A 583 11.43 3.04 -46.84
C PHE A 583 11.81 3.68 -48.16
N LEU A 584 11.83 2.88 -49.23
CA LEU A 584 12.07 3.33 -50.59
C LEU A 584 10.78 3.85 -51.22
N PHE A 585 10.75 5.15 -51.53
CA PHE A 585 9.66 5.81 -52.23
C PHE A 585 10.02 6.06 -53.69
N ARG A 586 9.02 5.99 -54.57
CA ARG A 586 9.16 6.26 -56.02
C ARG A 586 9.25 7.76 -56.35
N GLU A 587 8.71 8.61 -55.48
CA GLU A 587 8.71 10.07 -55.60
C GLU A 587 9.35 10.64 -54.34
N ASP A 588 9.96 11.84 -54.41
CA ASP A 588 10.56 12.49 -53.23
C ASP A 588 9.46 12.86 -52.24
N PRO A 589 9.34 12.15 -51.09
CA PRO A 589 8.29 12.43 -50.14
C PRO A 589 8.50 13.76 -49.41
N LEU A 590 9.70 14.36 -49.52
CA LEU A 590 10.12 15.61 -48.89
C LEU A 590 10.05 16.81 -49.84
N GLU A 591 9.48 16.67 -51.05
CA GLU A 591 9.34 17.79 -51.98
C GLU A 591 8.60 18.94 -51.26
N SER A 592 9.37 19.95 -50.87
CA SER A 592 8.89 21.17 -50.25
C SER A 592 7.74 21.70 -51.10
N LEU A 593 6.53 21.67 -50.56
CA LEU A 593 5.39 22.35 -51.17
C LEU A 593 5.80 23.81 -51.35
N LYS A 594 6.20 24.17 -52.57
CA LYS A 594 6.59 25.53 -52.91
C LYS A 594 5.46 26.42 -52.45
N ALA A 595 5.78 27.34 -51.52
CA ALA A 595 4.89 28.34 -50.99
C ALA A 595 4.37 29.23 -52.13
N ALA A 596 3.38 28.74 -52.87
CA ALA A 596 2.58 29.52 -53.78
C ALA A 596 1.37 30.01 -52.98
N GLY A 597 1.60 31.06 -52.18
CA GLY A 597 0.62 31.93 -51.54
C GLY A 597 -0.82 31.43 -51.42
N ALA A 598 -1.06 30.38 -50.65
CA ALA A 598 -2.41 29.93 -50.34
C ALA A 598 -2.55 29.82 -48.82
N GLU A 599 -3.49 30.57 -48.26
CA GLU A 599 -4.02 30.44 -46.89
C GLU A 599 -4.71 29.08 -46.65
N ASN A 600 -4.54 28.10 -47.54
CA ASN A 600 -5.15 26.78 -47.44
C ASN A 600 -4.05 25.71 -47.40
N PRO A 601 -4.19 24.70 -46.54
CA PRO A 601 -3.31 23.53 -46.55
C PRO A 601 -3.28 22.89 -47.95
N PRO A 602 -2.18 22.21 -48.31
CA PRO A 602 -2.06 21.51 -49.59
C PRO A 602 -3.29 20.64 -49.84
N ALA A 603 -3.84 20.67 -51.06
CA ALA A 603 -4.90 19.75 -51.42
C ALA A 603 -4.39 18.31 -51.20
N PRO A 604 -5.17 17.44 -50.51
CA PRO A 604 -4.76 16.07 -50.28
C PRO A 604 -4.41 15.39 -51.61
N PRO A 605 -3.37 14.53 -51.66
CA PRO A 605 -3.16 13.72 -52.84
C PRO A 605 -4.45 12.95 -53.15
N THR A 606 -4.77 12.85 -54.44
CA THR A 606 -6.04 12.28 -54.91
C THR A 606 -6.28 10.91 -54.27
N ALA A 607 -7.51 10.68 -53.77
CA ALA A 607 -7.90 9.42 -53.14
C ALA A 607 -7.48 8.22 -54.03
N GLY A 608 -6.40 7.54 -53.65
CA GLY A 608 -5.75 6.51 -54.49
C GLY A 608 -4.21 6.49 -54.40
N ALA A 609 -3.56 7.58 -53.98
CA ALA A 609 -2.12 7.58 -53.71
C ALA A 609 -1.84 6.97 -52.32
N ARG A 610 -1.91 5.65 -52.20
CA ARG A 610 -1.59 4.93 -50.96
C ARG A 610 -0.09 4.66 -50.88
N VAL A 611 0.51 4.85 -49.71
CA VAL A 611 1.93 4.50 -49.51
C VAL A 611 2.05 2.99 -49.41
N HIS A 612 2.91 2.42 -50.25
CA HIS A 612 3.31 1.02 -50.15
C HIS A 612 4.38 0.85 -49.07
N VAL A 613 3.95 0.76 -47.81
CA VAL A 613 4.82 0.35 -46.70
C VAL A 613 4.72 -1.17 -46.55
N PRO A 614 5.82 -1.91 -46.34
CA PRO A 614 5.73 -3.30 -45.89
C PRO A 614 5.16 -3.33 -44.46
N VAL A 615 3.83 -3.45 -44.35
CA VAL A 615 3.14 -3.47 -43.05
C VAL A 615 3.02 -4.89 -42.53
N VAL A 616 3.06 -5.02 -41.21
CA VAL A 616 2.63 -6.21 -40.48
C VAL A 616 1.21 -6.61 -40.96
N PRO A 617 0.93 -7.89 -41.27
CA PRO A 617 -0.36 -8.30 -41.82
C PRO A 617 -1.55 -8.04 -40.87
N TYR A 618 -1.29 -7.85 -39.58
CA TYR A 618 -2.26 -7.66 -38.52
C TYR A 618 -2.34 -6.17 -38.09
N GLY A 619 -3.56 -5.69 -37.78
CA GLY A 619 -3.84 -4.30 -37.40
C GLY A 619 -4.17 -3.36 -38.58
N LYS A 620 -4.71 -2.18 -38.26
CA LYS A 620 -5.00 -1.08 -39.18
C LYS A 620 -4.08 0.11 -38.90
N TRP A 621 -3.31 0.51 -39.90
CA TRP A 621 -2.21 1.44 -39.75
C TRP A 621 -2.35 2.64 -40.70
N SER A 622 -1.91 3.81 -40.24
CA SER A 622 -1.75 5.03 -41.04
C SER A 622 -0.28 5.45 -41.05
N TRP A 623 0.22 5.87 -42.22
CA TRP A 623 1.56 6.40 -42.39
C TRP A 623 1.53 7.92 -42.25
N LEU A 624 2.27 8.45 -41.29
CA LEU A 624 2.48 9.88 -41.13
C LEU A 624 3.72 10.28 -41.93
N GLN A 625 3.50 10.86 -43.11
CA GLN A 625 4.56 11.31 -44.01
C GLN A 625 5.09 12.68 -43.58
N PRO A 626 6.39 12.84 -43.30
CA PRO A 626 6.98 14.14 -42.97
C PRO A 626 7.04 15.06 -44.20
N TYR A 627 6.82 16.35 -43.98
CA TYR A 627 6.99 17.43 -44.95
C TYR A 627 7.45 18.72 -44.24
N ILE A 628 8.13 19.62 -44.95
CA ILE A 628 8.74 20.82 -44.35
C ILE A 628 7.89 22.07 -44.68
N ILE A 629 7.49 22.82 -43.65
CA ILE A 629 6.90 24.17 -43.77
C ILE A 629 7.67 25.11 -42.84
N ASP A 630 8.16 26.23 -43.37
CA ASP A 630 8.86 27.29 -42.61
C ASP A 630 10.01 26.77 -41.73
N GLY A 631 10.74 25.76 -42.21
CA GLY A 631 11.84 25.12 -41.47
C GLY A 631 11.40 24.14 -40.37
N ASN A 632 10.10 23.97 -40.15
CA ASN A 632 9.55 22.99 -39.22
C ASN A 632 9.05 21.74 -39.96
N THR A 633 9.35 20.56 -39.41
CA THR A 633 8.82 19.29 -39.94
C THR A 633 7.39 19.12 -39.44
N LYS A 634 6.42 19.13 -40.36
CA LYS A 634 5.03 18.72 -40.13
C LYS A 634 4.83 17.34 -40.75
N TYR A 635 3.74 16.65 -40.41
CA TYR A 635 3.47 15.37 -41.04
C TYR A 635 1.99 15.22 -41.36
N TRP A 636 1.74 14.46 -42.42
CA TRP A 636 0.42 14.26 -43.01
C TRP A 636 0.05 12.78 -42.94
N SER A 637 -1.15 12.48 -42.45
CA SER A 637 -1.63 11.10 -42.32
C SER A 637 -2.11 10.56 -43.66
N GLN A 638 -1.61 9.39 -44.04
CA GLN A 638 -2.01 8.64 -45.23
C GLN A 638 -2.41 7.22 -44.85
N ASP A 639 -3.45 6.72 -45.50
CA ASP A 639 -3.83 5.31 -45.37
C ASP A 639 -2.74 4.43 -45.98
N VAL A 640 -2.39 3.35 -45.28
CA VAL A 640 -1.39 2.41 -45.77
C VAL A 640 -2.07 1.29 -46.54
N ASP A 641 -1.61 1.05 -47.77
CA ASP A 641 -1.97 -0.18 -48.49
C ASP A 641 -1.14 -1.33 -47.94
N LYS A 642 -1.81 -2.37 -47.43
CA LYS A 642 -1.15 -3.66 -47.21
C LYS A 642 -0.80 -4.18 -48.60
N ALA A 643 0.46 -4.04 -49.01
CA ALA A 643 0.94 -4.65 -50.25
C ALA A 643 0.62 -6.16 -50.17
N GLU A 644 -0.40 -6.62 -50.90
CA GLU A 644 -0.74 -8.04 -50.94
C GLU A 644 0.50 -8.81 -51.39
N ALA A 645 0.80 -9.89 -50.67
CA ALA A 645 1.85 -10.86 -50.98
C ALA A 645 1.56 -11.67 -52.27
N LYS A 646 1.01 -11.03 -53.31
CA LYS A 646 0.80 -11.60 -54.64
C LYS A 646 1.83 -11.06 -55.61
N GLY A 647 3.07 -11.56 -55.50
CA GLY A 647 4.00 -11.65 -56.63
C GLY A 647 4.42 -10.36 -57.36
N ASP A 648 3.88 -9.20 -57.03
CA ASP A 648 4.28 -7.89 -57.54
C ASP A 648 5.57 -7.51 -56.81
N VAL A 649 6.65 -8.19 -57.20
CA VAL A 649 7.99 -7.65 -57.05
C VAL A 649 7.91 -6.25 -57.66
N PRO A 650 8.18 -5.16 -56.89
CA PRO A 650 8.18 -3.83 -57.47
C PRO A 650 9.17 -3.88 -58.63
N GLU A 651 8.67 -3.77 -59.87
CA GLU A 651 9.53 -3.74 -61.05
C GLU A 651 10.59 -2.67 -60.78
N VAL A 652 11.84 -3.10 -60.60
CA VAL A 652 13.00 -2.22 -60.42
C VAL A 652 13.26 -1.58 -61.77
N ARG A 653 12.44 -0.59 -62.13
CA ARG A 653 12.68 0.31 -63.26
C ARG A 653 13.59 1.44 -62.77
N ASN A 654 14.48 1.89 -63.66
CA ASN A 654 15.42 2.97 -63.44
C ASN A 654 14.72 4.33 -63.20
N TYR A 655 14.16 4.54 -62.01
CA TYR A 655 13.64 5.81 -61.52
C TYR A 655 14.49 6.30 -60.34
N PRO A 656 14.56 7.60 -60.07
CA PRO A 656 15.15 8.10 -58.83
C PRO A 656 14.27 7.64 -57.66
N PHE A 657 14.84 6.84 -56.76
CA PHE A 657 14.18 6.46 -55.50
C PHE A 657 14.65 7.38 -54.39
N THR A 658 13.73 7.81 -53.53
CA THR A 658 14.07 8.56 -52.31
C THR A 658 13.82 7.67 -51.09
N MET A 659 14.79 7.63 -50.18
CA MET A 659 14.60 6.99 -48.88
C MET A 659 14.02 8.00 -47.91
N ALA A 660 12.96 7.62 -47.20
CA ALA A 660 12.44 8.44 -46.12
C ALA A 660 12.05 7.60 -44.90
N ASP A 661 12.34 8.17 -43.74
CA ASP A 661 11.79 7.74 -42.46
C ASP A 661 10.44 8.40 -42.24
N GLY A 662 9.57 7.75 -41.48
CA GLY A 662 8.29 8.33 -41.07
C GLY A 662 7.74 7.62 -39.86
N ILE A 663 6.48 7.93 -39.53
CA ILE A 663 5.82 7.39 -38.33
C ILE A 663 4.62 6.54 -38.75
N MET A 664 4.62 5.28 -38.35
CA MET A 664 3.45 4.41 -38.42
C MET A 664 2.59 4.66 -37.19
N MET A 665 1.34 5.04 -37.38
CA MET A 665 0.38 5.23 -36.30
C MET A 665 -0.71 4.16 -36.39
N SER A 666 -1.02 3.51 -35.27
CA SER A 666 -2.16 2.60 -35.18
C SER A 666 -3.45 3.41 -35.26
N THR A 667 -4.39 2.99 -36.10
CA THR A 667 -5.72 3.61 -36.16
C THR A 667 -6.65 3.08 -35.06
N GLU A 668 -6.29 1.93 -34.48
CA GLU A 668 -7.01 1.29 -33.38
C GLU A 668 -6.54 1.85 -32.02
N SER A 669 -7.48 2.01 -31.10
CA SER A 669 -7.23 2.43 -29.72
C SER A 669 -6.62 1.32 -28.86
N LEU A 670 -6.23 1.64 -27.63
CA LEU A 670 -5.81 0.65 -26.63
C LEU A 670 -6.98 -0.08 -25.94
N LEU A 671 -8.20 0.44 -26.09
CA LEU A 671 -9.46 -0.20 -25.69
C LEU A 671 -10.49 0.00 -26.78
N HIS A 672 -11.21 -1.06 -27.16
CA HIS A 672 -12.33 -0.95 -28.10
C HIS A 672 -13.47 -0.09 -27.50
N GLU A 673 -14.17 0.65 -28.36
CA GLU A 673 -15.49 1.17 -28.02
C GLU A 673 -16.46 -0.02 -27.94
N ALA A 674 -17.18 -0.11 -26.83
CA ALA A 674 -18.15 -1.18 -26.58
C ALA A 674 -19.40 -1.01 -27.43
#